data_AF-A0A252BWH5-F1
#
_entry.id   AF-A0A252BWH5-F1
#
_cell.length_a   1.000
_cell.length_b   1.000
_cell.length_c   1.000
_cell.angle_alpha   90.00
_cell.angle_beta   90.00
_cell.angle_gamma   90.00
#
_symmetry.space_group_name_H-M   'P 1'
#
loop_
_entity.id
_entity.type
_entity.pdbx_description
1 polymer ?
#
loop_
_entity_poly.entity_id
_entity_poly.type
_entity_poly.pdbx_seq_one_letter_code
_entity_poly.pdbx_strand_id
1 'polypeptide(L)'
;MPRALVIGACVLVALPFVGTAALLGRVALGPLDITPLVRPFLPITLIKGGHGAPPAVSLRLGHAELRWKGLRDGSISSPITVALQNLSFIAPDNTAPNTVQEADVTLDPLALLHGGIKLRTINIRGVHLALRRAHDGSVGFDLDLPATPQTHQNTGLQTYGLEEAHIDDATISMDDRLTGTHWLASDIAVNLHLHTIGHGTGVSGDVKLSIAPLNTPDAKLVLSAHGAPTDNNQKIAWHLSTNTLNPATFAPLRPELAKINIPLSITADTFFIPGAKAAWLLPSTLELTALIGAGQVEAGGSRYEVDHGKASIAVHLDQSQTQGTPAQITIPSISLLLRNPGTPNDATRALSVNVSGALDASDLVEPGRINAHLSATIPHVAFEDLTYYWPSLAAKGGKKWVTENITAGTATNLVTTAELGSTRGWSGIKLTSIQGGIDATGLTIHWLRPISPLQGLDARLDIVSPDKLSIHFDHGYQLVNRTGKNVGQSGTGRIEAGPGSMDIVGLTKKDQTGIIETDLSGPLQNVMALLAEPRLHLLSRHPLSLTRPRGAAMLHLGLSLPLISRVTINDMSIQSHADVSHASMGNVVAGRDVANARFGLDVTTDGLALSGHGVIGGLPSELTYDMDFRSLPPEAVAEKAHLTTRITPDTALAAGIATGQHFDGSADLAVEYQQLANHTGTVGLNLDLNHADIHIPMWHKTAGQPAQASATLMLDRGQITNVDRLQATGPDMNVVGKAQLRAGHAPELIISSFRIARSSGHARLVLPQDKSGNMIHVGVYADTLDLSPLIDGDEHERTTAEPKKPTNYHVPEAATGKLHGPPGTAWAIDLSANQLWYSKNKQPLRTVQAYFEDNGLRLEKMHFTMQGPVTASMSLMPTGANRTLHAHIPDMGAFLAAFGILPDVKGGQARLDGTFDDTLPAAPFSGKLSVTPFTLKKAPTTLQVARNISLYGWLNAQDANDFQVTHMNMPVTFEDGVLEIHDGTAGNAALGATLEGRVNLDRNSIDLNGTVVPIFALNTLPGRLPGIGRLFSPEKNGGLLAVTFGVSGKLEDPTLHINPYSIFLPGALREMF
;
A
#
# COMPACT_ATOMS: atom_id res chain seq x y z
N MET A 1 48.42 -107.83 -69.70
CA MET A 1 48.01 -107.34 -68.36
C MET A 1 46.54 -107.66 -68.16
N PRO A 2 46.15 -108.24 -67.00
CA PRO A 2 44.95 -109.06 -66.92
C PRO A 2 43.69 -108.22 -66.68
N ARG A 3 42.58 -108.62 -67.32
CA ARG A 3 41.21 -108.09 -67.16
C ARG A 3 40.75 -107.95 -65.69
N ALA A 4 41.43 -108.62 -64.75
CA ALA A 4 41.19 -108.52 -63.31
C ALA A 4 41.46 -107.11 -62.73
N LEU A 5 42.39 -106.32 -63.29
CA LEU A 5 42.72 -104.99 -62.75
C LEU A 5 41.74 -103.90 -63.23
N VAL A 6 41.18 -104.04 -64.43
CA VAL A 6 40.13 -103.14 -64.97
C VAL A 6 38.77 -103.45 -64.33
N ILE A 7 38.46 -104.74 -64.10
CA ILE A 7 37.27 -105.13 -63.32
C ILE A 7 37.46 -104.71 -61.86
N GLY A 8 38.65 -104.88 -61.27
CA GLY A 8 38.96 -104.40 -59.92
C GLY A 8 38.86 -102.88 -59.78
N ALA A 9 39.32 -102.10 -60.76
CA ALA A 9 39.19 -100.64 -60.78
C ALA A 9 37.74 -100.18 -61.05
N CYS A 10 37.01 -100.82 -61.96
CA CYS A 10 35.58 -100.55 -62.15
C CYS A 10 34.75 -100.98 -60.93
N VAL A 11 35.13 -102.04 -60.21
CA VAL A 11 34.50 -102.46 -58.96
C VAL A 11 34.88 -101.52 -57.82
N LEU A 12 36.10 -100.98 -57.75
CA LEU A 12 36.48 -99.94 -56.77
C LEU A 12 35.87 -98.56 -57.06
N VAL A 13 35.61 -98.24 -58.33
CA VAL A 13 34.93 -97.00 -58.73
C VAL A 13 33.41 -97.16 -58.67
N ALA A 14 32.85 -98.33 -59.01
CA ALA A 14 31.41 -98.60 -58.96
C ALA A 14 30.91 -99.11 -57.61
N LEU A 15 31.73 -99.72 -56.73
CA LEU A 15 31.32 -100.06 -55.35
C LEU A 15 30.80 -98.86 -54.59
N PRO A 16 31.46 -97.68 -54.63
CA PRO A 16 30.90 -96.50 -54.02
C PRO A 16 29.55 -96.18 -54.63
N PHE A 17 29.39 -96.14 -55.96
CA PHE A 17 28.11 -95.82 -56.63
C PHE A 17 26.99 -96.85 -56.42
N VAL A 18 27.29 -98.15 -56.43
CA VAL A 18 26.34 -99.23 -56.14
C VAL A 18 26.02 -99.26 -54.65
N GLY A 19 27.00 -98.96 -53.80
CA GLY A 19 26.83 -98.76 -52.36
C GLY A 19 25.95 -97.56 -52.04
N THR A 20 26.17 -96.40 -52.66
CA THR A 20 25.28 -95.23 -52.52
C THR A 20 23.92 -95.48 -53.16
N ALA A 21 23.83 -96.13 -54.32
CA ALA A 21 22.53 -96.45 -54.94
C ALA A 21 21.73 -97.47 -54.12
N ALA A 22 22.39 -98.49 -53.53
CA ALA A 22 21.76 -99.45 -52.63
C ALA A 22 21.37 -98.80 -51.29
N LEU A 23 22.20 -97.88 -50.77
CA LEU A 23 21.92 -97.12 -49.56
C LEU A 23 20.76 -96.15 -49.77
N LEU A 24 20.77 -95.37 -50.86
CA LEU A 24 19.66 -94.51 -51.28
C LEU A 24 18.37 -95.33 -51.53
N GLY A 25 18.48 -96.50 -52.17
CA GLY A 25 17.37 -97.43 -52.36
C GLY A 25 16.84 -98.02 -51.04
N ARG A 26 17.71 -98.29 -50.07
CA ARG A 26 17.34 -98.78 -48.73
C ARG A 26 16.62 -97.71 -47.92
N VAL A 27 17.14 -96.48 -47.91
CA VAL A 27 16.55 -95.30 -47.24
C VAL A 27 15.19 -94.95 -47.85
N ALA A 28 15.02 -95.15 -49.17
CA ALA A 28 13.74 -94.96 -49.84
C ALA A 28 12.66 -95.99 -49.50
N LEU A 29 13.05 -97.20 -49.07
CA LEU A 29 12.12 -98.26 -48.68
C LEU A 29 11.66 -98.13 -47.21
N GLY A 30 12.44 -97.48 -46.35
CA GLY A 30 12.12 -97.19 -44.96
C GLY A 30 13.26 -96.46 -44.23
N PRO A 31 13.05 -95.98 -42.98
CA PRO A 31 14.10 -95.29 -42.21
C PRO A 31 15.35 -96.15 -42.06
N LEU A 32 16.52 -95.54 -42.29
CA LEU A 32 17.81 -96.20 -42.11
C LEU A 32 18.41 -95.79 -40.77
N ASP A 33 18.52 -96.73 -39.84
CA ASP A 33 19.27 -96.53 -38.60
C ASP A 33 20.76 -96.37 -38.93
N ILE A 34 21.27 -95.15 -38.79
CA ILE A 34 22.69 -94.81 -38.97
C ILE A 34 23.44 -94.80 -37.64
N THR A 35 22.78 -95.08 -36.51
CA THR A 35 23.42 -95.15 -35.19
C THR A 35 24.65 -96.04 -35.19
N PRO A 36 24.64 -97.27 -35.75
CA PRO A 36 25.83 -98.13 -35.77
C PRO A 36 27.01 -97.54 -36.56
N LEU A 37 26.72 -96.70 -37.55
CA LEU A 37 27.69 -96.06 -38.43
C LEU A 37 28.31 -94.82 -37.78
N VAL A 38 27.55 -94.10 -36.96
CA VAL A 38 28.00 -92.91 -36.21
C VAL A 38 28.69 -93.31 -34.89
N ARG A 39 28.32 -94.47 -34.30
CA ARG A 39 28.84 -94.96 -33.00
C ARG A 39 30.37 -94.98 -32.86
N PRO A 40 31.19 -95.36 -33.86
CA PRO A 40 32.65 -95.33 -33.74
C PRO A 40 33.24 -93.93 -33.58
N PHE A 41 32.49 -92.90 -33.98
CA PHE A 41 32.89 -91.50 -33.91
C PHE A 41 32.34 -90.79 -32.67
N LEU A 42 31.56 -91.48 -31.82
CA LEU A 42 31.00 -90.94 -30.58
C LEU A 42 31.86 -91.31 -29.36
N PRO A 43 32.00 -90.42 -28.36
CA PRO A 43 31.47 -89.06 -28.34
C PRO A 43 32.27 -88.11 -29.25
N ILE A 44 31.57 -87.24 -30.00
CA ILE A 44 32.21 -86.27 -30.90
C ILE A 44 32.78 -85.13 -30.04
N THR A 45 34.07 -84.82 -30.18
CA THR A 45 34.67 -83.67 -29.50
C THR A 45 34.20 -82.38 -30.15
N LEU A 46 33.42 -81.57 -29.43
CA LEU A 46 32.96 -80.26 -29.89
C LEU A 46 33.97 -79.16 -29.51
N ILE A 47 34.50 -79.22 -28.29
CA ILE A 47 35.52 -78.30 -27.79
C ILE A 47 36.72 -79.12 -27.31
N LYS A 48 37.89 -78.86 -27.89
CA LYS A 48 39.14 -79.52 -27.47
C LYS A 48 39.51 -79.06 -26.05
N GLY A 49 39.91 -80.00 -25.20
CA GLY A 49 40.50 -79.68 -23.91
C GLY A 49 41.91 -79.08 -24.06
N GLY A 50 42.48 -78.60 -22.95
CA GLY A 50 43.89 -78.21 -22.89
C GLY A 50 44.83 -79.36 -23.31
N HIS A 51 46.09 -79.06 -23.63
CA HIS A 51 47.06 -80.09 -24.03
C HIS A 51 47.12 -81.26 -23.03
N GLY A 52 46.77 -82.46 -23.48
CA GLY A 52 46.75 -83.69 -22.68
C GLY A 52 45.49 -83.93 -21.84
N ALA A 53 44.52 -83.01 -21.83
CA ALA A 53 43.27 -83.15 -21.10
C ALA A 53 42.16 -83.81 -21.95
N PRO A 54 41.16 -84.46 -21.33
CA PRO A 54 39.96 -84.92 -22.04
C PRO A 54 39.23 -83.74 -22.72
N PRO A 55 38.38 -84.01 -23.72
CA PRO A 55 37.55 -82.99 -24.38
C PRO A 55 36.82 -82.09 -23.39
N ALA A 56 36.85 -80.79 -23.64
CA ALA A 56 36.18 -79.79 -22.82
C ALA A 56 34.65 -79.88 -22.95
N VAL A 57 34.15 -80.21 -24.15
CA VAL A 57 32.76 -80.58 -24.40
C VAL A 57 32.72 -81.71 -25.42
N SER A 58 31.93 -82.73 -25.12
CA SER A 58 31.72 -83.87 -26.00
C SER A 58 30.23 -84.11 -26.25
N LEU A 59 29.86 -84.40 -27.50
CA LEU A 59 28.50 -84.72 -27.90
C LEU A 59 28.28 -86.23 -27.86
N ARG A 60 27.29 -86.66 -27.09
CA ARG A 60 26.70 -88.00 -27.15
C ARG A 60 25.38 -87.95 -27.91
N LEU A 61 25.07 -89.05 -28.57
CA LEU A 61 23.88 -89.24 -29.38
C LEU A 61 23.33 -90.64 -29.07
N GLY A 62 22.06 -90.73 -28.69
CA GLY A 62 21.43 -92.01 -28.36
C GLY A 62 21.02 -92.78 -29.62
N HIS A 63 20.35 -92.10 -30.55
CA HIS A 63 19.86 -92.71 -31.78
C HIS A 63 19.93 -91.71 -32.94
N ALA A 64 20.23 -92.20 -34.15
CA ALA A 64 20.33 -91.41 -35.36
C ALA A 64 19.78 -92.19 -36.53
N GLU A 65 18.88 -91.57 -37.29
CA GLU A 65 18.27 -92.19 -38.46
C GLU A 65 18.27 -91.24 -39.66
N LEU A 66 18.41 -91.82 -40.85
CA LEU A 66 18.29 -91.13 -42.12
C LEU A 66 16.95 -91.51 -42.76
N ARG A 67 16.13 -90.53 -43.12
CA ARG A 67 14.84 -90.73 -43.78
C ARG A 67 14.83 -90.00 -45.12
N TRP A 68 14.39 -90.66 -46.19
CA TRP A 68 14.25 -90.04 -47.51
C TRP A 68 13.04 -90.62 -48.24
N LYS A 69 12.13 -89.76 -48.70
CA LYS A 69 10.87 -90.18 -49.33
C LYS A 69 10.87 -90.08 -50.87
N GLY A 70 11.97 -89.68 -51.50
CA GLY A 70 12.00 -89.30 -52.92
C GLY A 70 11.48 -90.33 -53.93
N LEU A 71 11.74 -91.62 -53.72
CA LEU A 71 11.24 -92.69 -54.60
C LEU A 71 9.75 -93.00 -54.41
N ARG A 72 9.18 -92.74 -53.23
CA ARG A 72 7.73 -92.89 -52.97
C ARG A 72 6.93 -91.67 -53.46
N ASP A 73 7.52 -90.49 -53.36
CA ASP A 73 6.90 -89.22 -53.76
C ASP A 73 7.15 -88.86 -55.24
N GLY A 74 7.84 -89.73 -56.00
CA GLY A 74 8.07 -89.58 -57.44
C GLY A 74 9.09 -88.50 -57.82
N SER A 75 9.89 -88.00 -56.87
CA SER A 75 10.87 -86.92 -57.11
C SER A 75 12.20 -87.17 -56.42
N ILE A 76 13.30 -87.11 -57.18
CA ILE A 76 14.66 -87.20 -56.62
C ILE A 76 15.05 -85.95 -55.82
N SER A 77 14.29 -84.85 -55.94
CA SER A 77 14.51 -83.60 -55.20
C SER A 77 13.88 -83.57 -53.80
N SER A 78 13.18 -84.63 -53.37
CA SER A 78 12.61 -84.67 -52.02
C SER A 78 13.70 -84.59 -50.95
N PRO A 79 13.51 -83.77 -49.90
CA PRO A 79 14.54 -83.52 -48.89
C PRO A 79 14.92 -84.80 -48.13
N ILE A 80 16.19 -84.89 -47.74
CA ILE A 80 16.71 -85.96 -46.87
C ILE A 80 16.58 -85.47 -45.42
N THR A 81 15.88 -86.21 -44.58
CA THR A 81 15.78 -85.91 -43.14
C THR A 81 16.84 -86.69 -42.37
N VAL A 82 17.59 -86.00 -41.52
CA VAL A 82 18.45 -86.56 -40.48
C VAL A 82 17.73 -86.35 -39.16
N ALA A 83 17.24 -87.43 -38.56
CA ALA A 83 16.57 -87.39 -37.26
C ALA A 83 17.53 -87.90 -36.18
N LEU A 84 17.73 -87.08 -35.15
CA LEU A 84 18.67 -87.29 -34.06
C LEU A 84 17.90 -87.30 -32.74
N GLN A 85 18.13 -88.31 -31.89
CA GLN A 85 17.43 -88.44 -30.62
C GLN A 85 18.41 -88.61 -29.46
N ASN A 86 18.03 -88.07 -28.30
CA ASN A 86 18.78 -88.09 -27.05
C ASN A 86 20.21 -87.56 -27.21
N LEU A 87 20.32 -86.34 -27.73
CA LEU A 87 21.58 -85.60 -27.80
C LEU A 87 21.92 -85.09 -26.40
N SER A 88 23.15 -85.32 -25.95
CA SER A 88 23.64 -84.81 -24.67
C SER A 88 25.05 -84.24 -24.83
N PHE A 89 25.25 -83.00 -24.38
CA PHE A 89 26.54 -82.33 -24.37
C PHE A 89 27.13 -82.46 -22.97
N ILE A 90 28.23 -83.20 -22.88
CA ILE A 90 28.85 -83.57 -21.60
C ILE A 90 30.16 -82.82 -21.45
N ALA A 91 30.31 -82.17 -20.30
CA ALA A 91 31.53 -81.54 -19.84
C ALA A 91 32.20 -82.38 -18.72
N PRO A 92 33.53 -82.20 -18.48
CA PRO A 92 34.27 -82.98 -17.48
C PRO A 92 33.81 -82.81 -16.03
N ASP A 93 33.16 -81.68 -15.69
CA ASP A 93 32.77 -81.31 -14.31
C ASP A 93 31.40 -81.86 -13.88
N ASN A 94 30.71 -82.58 -14.78
CA ASN A 94 29.41 -83.21 -14.52
C ASN A 94 28.31 -82.24 -14.02
N THR A 95 28.41 -80.96 -14.39
CA THR A 95 27.31 -80.00 -14.30
C THR A 95 26.17 -80.45 -15.25
N ALA A 96 24.91 -80.15 -14.89
CA ALA A 96 23.71 -80.73 -15.50
C ALA A 96 23.83 -80.87 -17.04
N PRO A 97 23.56 -82.06 -17.62
CA PRO A 97 23.79 -82.28 -19.03
C PRO A 97 22.90 -81.34 -19.85
N ASN A 98 23.52 -80.54 -20.72
CA ASN A 98 22.80 -79.87 -21.79
C ASN A 98 22.22 -80.99 -22.68
N THR A 99 20.93 -80.97 -22.96
CA THR A 99 20.26 -82.04 -23.72
C THR A 99 19.35 -81.51 -24.80
N VAL A 100 19.20 -82.30 -25.86
CA VAL A 100 18.15 -82.13 -26.86
C VAL A 100 17.51 -83.51 -27.07
N GLN A 101 16.22 -83.62 -26.79
CA GLN A 101 15.51 -84.89 -26.85
C GLN A 101 15.37 -85.39 -28.30
N GLU A 102 15.00 -84.52 -29.21
CA GLU A 102 14.83 -84.83 -30.63
C GLU A 102 15.25 -83.64 -31.50
N ALA A 103 15.94 -83.90 -32.60
CA ALA A 103 16.32 -82.90 -33.60
C ALA A 103 16.22 -83.52 -35.00
N ASP A 104 15.22 -83.07 -35.75
CA ASP A 104 14.96 -83.45 -37.13
C ASP A 104 15.42 -82.32 -38.06
N VAL A 105 16.36 -82.63 -38.93
CA VAL A 105 16.95 -81.67 -39.86
C VAL A 105 16.76 -82.15 -41.28
N THR A 106 16.17 -81.32 -42.14
CA THR A 106 16.06 -81.66 -43.57
C THR A 106 17.14 -80.98 -44.40
N LEU A 107 17.74 -81.75 -45.30
CA LEU A 107 18.84 -81.36 -46.16
C LEU A 107 18.42 -81.42 -47.63
N ASP A 108 18.94 -80.49 -48.42
CA ASP A 108 18.78 -80.51 -49.86
C ASP A 108 19.65 -81.62 -50.50
N PRO A 109 19.06 -82.65 -51.11
CA PRO A 109 19.81 -83.76 -51.71
C PRO A 109 20.69 -83.32 -52.88
N LEU A 110 20.30 -82.28 -53.64
CA LEU A 110 21.10 -81.78 -54.77
C LEU A 110 22.34 -81.03 -54.29
N ALA A 111 22.27 -80.36 -53.14
CA ALA A 111 23.44 -79.76 -52.51
C ALA A 111 24.43 -80.84 -52.07
N LEU A 112 23.94 -81.91 -51.44
CA LEU A 112 24.75 -83.04 -50.98
C LEU A 112 25.49 -83.75 -52.13
N LEU A 113 24.87 -83.88 -53.30
CA LEU A 113 25.48 -84.44 -54.51
C LEU A 113 26.63 -83.59 -55.07
N HIS A 114 26.63 -82.27 -54.83
CA HIS A 114 27.70 -81.36 -55.23
C HIS A 114 28.71 -81.09 -54.10
N GLY A 115 28.69 -81.90 -53.03
CA GLY A 115 29.59 -81.75 -51.89
C GLY A 115 29.25 -80.60 -50.94
N GLY A 116 28.08 -79.97 -51.09
CA GLY A 116 27.58 -78.93 -50.20
C GLY A 116 26.55 -79.46 -49.20
N ILE A 117 26.38 -78.77 -48.07
CA ILE A 117 25.30 -79.05 -47.11
C ILE A 117 24.38 -77.83 -47.11
N LYS A 118 23.13 -78.00 -47.54
CA LYS A 118 22.11 -76.94 -47.50
C LYS A 118 20.93 -77.40 -46.66
N LEU A 119 20.68 -76.68 -45.58
CA LEU A 119 19.62 -76.91 -44.61
C LEU A 119 18.30 -76.35 -45.15
N ARG A 120 17.19 -77.09 -45.03
CA ARG A 120 15.85 -76.63 -45.44
C ARG A 120 14.89 -76.45 -44.27
N THR A 121 14.80 -77.42 -43.37
CA THR A 121 13.99 -77.30 -42.16
C THR A 121 14.75 -77.80 -40.96
N ILE A 122 14.47 -77.20 -39.80
CA ILE A 122 15.00 -77.62 -38.51
C ILE A 122 13.80 -77.79 -37.58
N ASN A 123 13.65 -78.95 -36.96
CA ASN A 123 12.67 -79.20 -35.90
C ASN A 123 13.39 -79.73 -34.68
N ILE A 124 13.31 -79.04 -33.55
CA ILE A 124 14.02 -79.40 -32.32
C ILE A 124 13.02 -79.50 -31.17
N ARG A 125 13.11 -80.56 -30.37
CA ARG A 125 12.23 -80.78 -29.22
C ARG A 125 12.98 -81.13 -27.94
N GLY A 126 12.48 -80.68 -26.80
CA GLY A 126 12.97 -81.05 -25.48
C GLY A 126 14.39 -80.54 -25.24
N VAL A 127 14.59 -79.24 -25.44
CA VAL A 127 15.90 -78.58 -25.33
C VAL A 127 16.12 -78.11 -23.90
N HIS A 128 17.21 -78.50 -23.27
CA HIS A 128 17.66 -77.97 -21.98
C HIS A 128 19.10 -77.50 -22.11
N LEU A 129 19.32 -76.19 -22.07
CA LEU A 129 20.65 -75.58 -22.19
C LEU A 129 20.97 -74.70 -20.99
N ALA A 130 22.19 -74.82 -20.46
CA ALA A 130 22.83 -73.87 -19.55
C ALA A 130 23.91 -73.12 -20.33
N LEU A 131 23.72 -71.82 -20.50
CA LEU A 131 24.57 -70.93 -21.27
C LEU A 131 25.20 -69.88 -20.36
N ARG A 132 26.37 -69.37 -20.76
CA ARG A 132 27.06 -68.27 -20.09
C ARG A 132 27.47 -67.21 -21.11
N ARG A 133 27.17 -65.95 -20.81
CA ARG A 133 27.66 -64.79 -21.56
C ARG A 133 28.85 -64.16 -20.84
N ALA A 134 30.02 -64.14 -21.49
CA ALA A 134 31.23 -63.53 -20.95
C ALA A 134 31.22 -61.99 -21.09
N HIS A 135 32.19 -61.31 -20.46
CA HIS A 135 32.31 -59.84 -20.48
C HIS A 135 32.61 -59.25 -21.87
N ASP A 136 33.10 -60.06 -22.80
CA ASP A 136 33.27 -59.68 -24.22
C ASP A 136 31.99 -59.87 -25.04
N GLY A 137 30.90 -60.29 -24.39
CA GLY A 137 29.61 -60.57 -25.02
C GLY A 137 29.51 -61.94 -25.70
N SER A 138 30.58 -62.75 -25.69
CA SER A 138 30.53 -64.11 -26.24
C SER A 138 29.61 -64.99 -25.41
N VAL A 139 28.75 -65.78 -26.08
CA VAL A 139 27.83 -66.73 -25.43
C VAL A 139 28.32 -68.14 -25.72
N GLY A 140 28.51 -68.93 -24.68
CA GLY A 140 28.88 -70.35 -24.76
C GLY A 140 28.09 -71.18 -23.78
N PHE A 141 28.40 -72.48 -23.69
CA PHE A 141 27.90 -73.31 -22.60
C PHE A 141 28.42 -72.80 -21.25
N ASP A 142 27.59 -72.90 -20.21
CA ASP A 142 27.94 -72.50 -18.84
C ASP A 142 28.94 -73.49 -18.22
N LEU A 143 30.19 -73.39 -18.68
CA LEU A 143 31.28 -74.30 -18.34
C LEU A 143 32.52 -73.50 -17.98
N ASP A 144 33.28 -73.97 -16.99
CA ASP A 144 34.58 -73.41 -16.64
C ASP A 144 35.67 -73.99 -17.56
N LEU A 145 35.79 -73.41 -18.76
CA LEU A 145 36.80 -73.78 -19.75
C LEU A 145 38.12 -73.03 -19.52
N PRO A 146 39.30 -73.66 -19.71
CA PRO A 146 40.59 -72.95 -19.70
C PRO A 146 40.67 -71.96 -20.87
N ALA A 147 41.20 -70.75 -20.59
CA ALA A 147 41.31 -69.67 -21.57
C ALA A 147 42.11 -70.12 -22.80
N THR A 148 41.44 -70.34 -23.91
CA THR A 148 42.07 -70.65 -25.20
C THR A 148 41.89 -69.43 -26.10
N PRO A 149 42.93 -68.97 -26.84
CA PRO A 149 42.79 -67.86 -27.78
C PRO A 149 41.73 -68.22 -28.83
N GLN A 150 40.63 -67.49 -28.86
CA GLN A 150 39.61 -67.65 -29.90
C GLN A 150 40.18 -67.09 -31.21
N THR A 151 40.69 -67.96 -32.07
CA THR A 151 40.77 -67.64 -33.49
C THR A 151 39.34 -67.53 -34.01
N HIS A 152 38.91 -66.31 -34.35
CA HIS A 152 37.72 -66.04 -35.15
C HIS A 152 37.89 -66.70 -36.53
N GLN A 153 37.72 -68.02 -36.61
CA GLN A 153 37.35 -68.65 -37.86
C GLN A 153 35.86 -68.41 -38.03
N ASN A 154 35.56 -67.55 -39.00
CA ASN A 154 34.22 -67.25 -39.45
C ASN A 154 33.65 -68.50 -40.17
N THR A 155 33.36 -69.56 -39.42
CA THR A 155 32.50 -70.66 -39.87
C THR A 155 31.06 -70.24 -39.67
N GLY A 156 30.65 -69.16 -40.34
CA GLY A 156 29.24 -68.85 -40.45
C GLY A 156 28.57 -70.01 -41.16
N LEU A 157 27.70 -70.74 -40.46
CA LEU A 157 26.72 -71.60 -41.14
C LEU A 157 26.00 -70.69 -42.14
N GLN A 158 26.24 -70.92 -43.43
CA GLN A 158 25.52 -70.22 -44.48
C GLN A 158 24.06 -70.70 -44.42
N THR A 159 23.18 -69.95 -43.77
CA THR A 159 21.76 -70.27 -43.58
C THR A 159 20.91 -69.99 -44.83
N TYR A 160 21.53 -69.60 -45.95
CA TYR A 160 20.88 -69.38 -47.24
C TYR A 160 20.24 -70.68 -47.76
N GLY A 161 18.98 -70.91 -47.40
CA GLY A 161 18.25 -72.13 -47.76
C GLY A 161 17.26 -72.64 -46.72
N LEU A 162 17.33 -72.17 -45.47
CA LEU A 162 16.37 -72.53 -44.44
C LEU A 162 14.99 -71.95 -44.82
N GLU A 163 13.98 -72.80 -44.86
CA GLU A 163 12.59 -72.47 -45.18
C GLU A 163 11.75 -72.40 -43.89
N GLU A 164 12.02 -73.29 -42.92
CA GLU A 164 11.24 -73.42 -41.69
C GLU A 164 12.11 -73.78 -40.48
N ALA A 165 11.80 -73.22 -39.32
CA ALA A 165 12.42 -73.55 -38.05
C ALA A 165 11.36 -73.74 -36.95
N HIS A 166 11.28 -74.94 -36.41
CA HIS A 166 10.39 -75.31 -35.31
C HIS A 166 11.20 -75.70 -34.07
N ILE A 167 10.86 -75.14 -32.92
CA ILE A 167 11.40 -75.50 -31.62
C ILE A 167 10.21 -75.69 -30.68
N ASP A 168 10.12 -76.84 -30.03
CA ASP A 168 9.08 -77.14 -29.03
C ASP A 168 9.71 -77.58 -27.71
N ASP A 169 9.13 -77.16 -26.59
CA ASP A 169 9.59 -77.49 -25.24
C ASP A 169 11.09 -77.21 -25.02
N ALA A 170 11.48 -75.94 -25.14
CA ALA A 170 12.84 -75.49 -24.89
C ALA A 170 12.97 -74.67 -23.59
N THR A 171 14.04 -74.94 -22.84
CA THR A 171 14.44 -74.26 -21.61
C THR A 171 15.92 -73.90 -21.67
N ILE A 172 16.24 -72.63 -21.40
CA ILE A 172 17.59 -72.08 -21.42
C ILE A 172 17.85 -71.34 -20.11
N SER A 173 18.80 -71.80 -19.31
CA SER A 173 19.35 -71.05 -18.18
C SER A 173 20.55 -70.22 -18.65
N MET A 174 20.65 -68.96 -18.24
CA MET A 174 21.73 -68.06 -18.62
C MET A 174 22.47 -67.50 -17.40
N ASP A 175 23.80 -67.69 -17.34
CA ASP A 175 24.74 -66.93 -16.51
C ASP A 175 25.31 -65.75 -17.32
N ASP A 176 24.74 -64.57 -17.13
CA ASP A 176 25.14 -63.38 -17.88
C ASP A 176 26.16 -62.54 -17.09
N ARG A 177 27.45 -62.81 -17.29
CA ARG A 177 28.54 -62.10 -16.60
C ARG A 177 28.74 -60.69 -17.12
N LEU A 178 28.35 -60.40 -18.35
CA LEU A 178 28.38 -59.04 -18.89
C LEU A 178 27.50 -58.11 -18.07
N THR A 179 26.32 -58.59 -17.65
CA THR A 179 25.38 -57.79 -16.87
C THR A 179 25.33 -58.17 -15.39
N GLY A 180 26.03 -59.24 -14.99
CA GLY A 180 26.05 -59.78 -13.63
C GLY A 180 24.72 -60.40 -13.19
N THR A 181 23.98 -61.02 -14.11
CA THR A 181 22.60 -61.48 -13.88
C THR A 181 22.40 -62.94 -14.26
N HIS A 182 21.52 -63.65 -13.54
CA HIS A 182 21.09 -65.00 -13.90
C HIS A 182 19.60 -65.05 -14.21
N TRP A 183 19.24 -65.63 -15.35
CA TRP A 183 17.84 -65.73 -15.78
C TRP A 183 17.56 -67.06 -16.47
N LEU A 184 16.30 -67.49 -16.41
CA LEU A 184 15.78 -68.70 -17.02
C LEU A 184 14.78 -68.31 -18.09
N ALA A 185 14.99 -68.78 -19.32
CA ALA A 185 13.98 -68.81 -20.35
C ALA A 185 13.34 -70.20 -20.42
N SER A 186 12.03 -70.31 -20.33
CA SER A 186 11.27 -71.57 -20.34
C SER A 186 10.07 -71.47 -21.28
N ASP A 187 9.41 -72.60 -21.54
CA ASP A 187 8.24 -72.68 -22.43
C ASP A 187 8.52 -72.04 -23.79
N ILE A 188 9.76 -72.17 -24.28
CA ILE A 188 10.16 -71.66 -25.58
C ILE A 188 9.55 -72.58 -26.62
N ALA A 189 8.57 -72.04 -27.35
CA ALA A 189 7.95 -72.66 -28.51
C ALA A 189 8.05 -71.67 -29.68
N VAL A 190 8.66 -72.12 -30.76
CA VAL A 190 9.00 -71.30 -31.93
C VAL A 190 8.54 -72.05 -33.17
N ASN A 191 7.82 -71.39 -34.05
CA ASN A 191 7.47 -71.91 -35.37
C ASN A 191 7.67 -70.77 -36.38
N LEU A 192 8.73 -70.82 -37.16
CA LEU A 192 9.17 -69.73 -38.02
C LEU A 192 9.26 -70.18 -39.47
N HIS A 193 8.79 -69.33 -40.38
CA HIS A 193 8.94 -69.48 -41.82
C HIS A 193 9.78 -68.34 -42.39
N LEU A 194 10.76 -68.67 -43.23
CA LEU A 194 11.57 -67.68 -43.92
C LEU A 194 10.89 -67.24 -45.22
N HIS A 195 10.86 -65.93 -45.44
CA HIS A 195 10.31 -65.30 -46.63
C HIS A 195 11.36 -64.43 -47.29
N THR A 196 11.36 -64.37 -48.62
CA THR A 196 12.17 -63.39 -49.36
C THR A 196 11.27 -62.26 -49.85
N ILE A 197 11.54 -61.03 -49.42
CA ILE A 197 10.80 -59.83 -49.80
C ILE A 197 11.79 -58.83 -50.40
N GLY A 198 11.67 -58.54 -51.70
CA GLY A 198 12.67 -57.77 -52.44
C GLY A 198 14.04 -58.48 -52.42
N HIS A 199 15.09 -57.76 -51.98
CA HIS A 199 16.44 -58.32 -51.76
C HIS A 199 16.69 -58.77 -50.31
N GLY A 200 15.71 -58.62 -49.41
CA GLY A 200 15.84 -58.96 -48.00
C GLY A 200 15.15 -60.27 -47.62
N THR A 201 15.70 -60.96 -46.63
CA THR A 201 15.12 -62.16 -46.01
C THR A 201 14.40 -61.78 -44.72
N GLY A 202 13.14 -62.18 -44.57
CA GLY A 202 12.32 -61.95 -43.38
C GLY A 202 11.84 -63.25 -42.77
N VAL A 203 11.29 -63.17 -41.56
CA VAL A 203 10.75 -64.31 -40.84
C VAL A 203 9.34 -64.01 -40.38
N SER A 204 8.42 -64.96 -40.55
CA SER A 204 7.04 -64.94 -40.03
C SER A 204 6.77 -66.19 -39.19
N GLY A 205 5.63 -66.27 -38.51
CA GLY A 205 5.22 -67.42 -37.69
C GLY A 205 4.99 -67.06 -36.22
N ASP A 206 5.06 -68.04 -35.32
CA ASP A 206 4.69 -67.90 -33.92
C ASP A 206 5.91 -68.08 -33.00
N VAL A 207 6.04 -67.21 -32.01
CA VAL A 207 7.05 -67.29 -30.95
C VAL A 207 6.37 -67.13 -29.61
N LYS A 208 6.51 -68.12 -28.75
CA LYS A 208 6.14 -68.04 -27.35
C LYS A 208 7.37 -68.37 -26.51
N LEU A 209 7.66 -67.54 -25.53
CA LEU A 209 8.71 -67.82 -24.55
C LEU A 209 8.37 -67.16 -23.23
N SER A 210 8.94 -67.69 -22.16
CA SER A 210 8.84 -67.10 -20.85
C SER A 210 10.21 -66.81 -20.27
N ILE A 211 10.41 -65.67 -19.62
CA ILE A 211 11.68 -65.29 -18.99
C ILE A 211 11.42 -64.98 -17.51
N ALA A 212 12.22 -65.55 -16.62
CA ALA A 212 12.17 -65.28 -15.19
C ALA A 212 13.60 -65.08 -14.62
N PRO A 213 13.81 -64.19 -13.64
CA PRO A 213 15.06 -64.15 -12.89
C PRO A 213 15.20 -65.45 -12.07
N LEU A 214 16.41 -66.04 -12.03
CA LEU A 214 16.62 -67.36 -11.42
C LEU A 214 16.21 -67.43 -9.94
N ASN A 215 16.36 -66.30 -9.22
CA ASN A 215 16.09 -66.20 -7.79
C ASN A 215 14.62 -65.84 -7.45
N THR A 216 13.81 -65.53 -8.46
CA THR A 216 12.39 -65.13 -8.28
C THR A 216 11.53 -65.79 -9.37
N PRO A 217 11.35 -67.12 -9.33
CA PRO A 217 10.67 -67.87 -10.39
C PRO A 217 9.19 -67.48 -10.57
N ASP A 218 8.54 -66.94 -9.54
CA ASP A 218 7.17 -66.42 -9.62
C ASP A 218 7.04 -65.16 -10.49
N ALA A 219 8.16 -64.47 -10.72
CA ALA A 219 8.24 -63.29 -11.58
C ALA A 219 8.55 -63.71 -13.03
N LYS A 220 7.50 -64.04 -13.79
CA LYS A 220 7.62 -64.57 -15.15
C LYS A 220 7.04 -63.62 -16.19
N LEU A 221 7.88 -63.20 -17.15
CA LEU A 221 7.51 -62.47 -18.35
C LEU A 221 7.18 -63.50 -19.42
N VAL A 222 5.92 -63.63 -19.80
CA VAL A 222 5.48 -64.48 -20.91
C VAL A 222 5.31 -63.59 -22.12
N LEU A 223 6.14 -63.80 -23.14
CA LEU A 223 6.06 -63.12 -24.44
C LEU A 223 5.38 -64.07 -25.43
N SER A 224 4.36 -63.59 -26.12
CA SER A 224 3.75 -64.27 -27.27
C SER A 224 3.76 -63.32 -28.47
N ALA A 225 4.30 -63.78 -29.59
CA ALA A 225 4.46 -63.00 -30.81
C ALA A 225 3.98 -63.80 -32.02
N HIS A 226 3.24 -63.17 -32.91
CA HIS A 226 2.75 -63.74 -34.16
C HIS A 226 3.12 -62.83 -35.33
N GLY A 227 3.82 -63.36 -36.32
CA GLY A 227 4.29 -62.67 -37.50
C GLY A 227 3.61 -63.18 -38.76
N ALA A 228 3.16 -62.27 -39.62
CA ALA A 228 2.61 -62.63 -40.93
C ALA A 228 3.04 -61.61 -42.02
N PRO A 229 3.24 -62.06 -43.27
CA PRO A 229 3.40 -61.14 -44.40
C PRO A 229 2.16 -60.27 -44.59
N THR A 230 2.34 -58.98 -44.86
CA THR A 230 1.26 -58.00 -45.09
C THR A 230 1.59 -57.09 -46.29
N ASP A 231 0.67 -56.20 -46.67
CA ASP A 231 0.78 -55.28 -47.83
C ASP A 231 1.24 -55.98 -49.12
N ASN A 232 0.47 -56.94 -49.63
CA ASN A 232 0.81 -57.70 -50.84
C ASN A 232 2.23 -58.31 -50.80
N ASN A 233 2.64 -58.86 -49.64
CA ASN A 233 3.96 -59.48 -49.44
C ASN A 233 5.14 -58.51 -49.51
N GLN A 234 4.93 -57.21 -49.25
CA GLN A 234 6.01 -56.20 -49.24
C GLN A 234 6.61 -55.95 -47.85
N LYS A 235 5.96 -56.40 -46.78
CA LYS A 235 6.46 -56.27 -45.40
C LYS A 235 6.02 -57.46 -44.54
N ILE A 236 6.67 -57.66 -43.40
CA ILE A 236 6.21 -58.61 -42.38
C ILE A 236 5.78 -57.84 -41.14
N ALA A 237 4.54 -58.05 -40.70
CA ALA A 237 4.01 -57.47 -39.47
C ALA A 237 4.10 -58.51 -38.34
N TRP A 238 4.59 -58.11 -37.18
CA TRP A 238 4.64 -58.91 -35.97
C TRP A 238 3.79 -58.27 -34.89
N HIS A 239 2.84 -59.02 -34.36
CA HIS A 239 2.03 -58.64 -33.21
C HIS A 239 2.58 -59.35 -31.97
N LEU A 240 2.98 -58.59 -30.94
CA LEU A 240 3.57 -59.05 -29.71
C LEU A 240 2.64 -58.73 -28.54
N SER A 241 2.54 -59.63 -27.57
CA SER A 241 1.79 -59.44 -26.34
C SER A 241 2.53 -60.04 -25.16
N THR A 242 2.29 -59.47 -23.99
CA THR A 242 2.87 -59.91 -22.72
C THR A 242 1.77 -60.19 -21.70
N ASN A 243 2.05 -61.05 -20.71
CA ASN A 243 1.20 -61.13 -19.52
C ASN A 243 1.29 -59.84 -18.69
N THR A 244 0.35 -59.64 -17.77
CA THR A 244 0.49 -58.59 -16.76
C THR A 244 1.66 -58.93 -15.85
N LEU A 245 2.68 -58.06 -15.83
CA LEU A 245 3.88 -58.21 -15.02
C LEU A 245 4.15 -56.94 -14.22
N ASN A 246 4.85 -57.10 -13.10
CA ASN A 246 5.29 -55.95 -12.30
C ASN A 246 6.80 -55.76 -12.51
N PRO A 247 7.26 -54.67 -13.17
CA PRO A 247 8.67 -54.48 -13.46
C PRO A 247 9.57 -54.57 -12.21
N ALA A 248 9.09 -54.14 -11.04
CA ALA A 248 9.85 -54.23 -9.79
C ALA A 248 10.28 -55.66 -9.42
N THR A 249 9.57 -56.70 -9.85
CA THR A 249 9.97 -58.10 -9.61
C THR A 249 11.19 -58.52 -10.44
N PHE A 250 11.54 -57.76 -11.48
CA PHE A 250 12.74 -57.94 -12.30
C PHE A 250 13.93 -57.08 -11.83
N ALA A 251 13.83 -56.44 -10.66
CA ALA A 251 14.93 -55.70 -10.03
C ALA A 251 16.26 -56.49 -9.90
N PRO A 252 16.26 -57.82 -9.66
CA PRO A 252 17.50 -58.61 -9.67
C PRO A 252 18.23 -58.60 -11.03
N LEU A 253 17.51 -58.41 -12.13
CA LEU A 253 18.11 -58.26 -13.46
C LEU A 253 18.52 -56.80 -13.71
N ARG A 254 17.69 -55.84 -13.31
CA ARG A 254 17.95 -54.41 -13.47
C ARG A 254 17.45 -53.65 -12.25
N PRO A 255 18.36 -53.19 -11.35
CA PRO A 255 17.98 -52.52 -10.10
C PRO A 255 17.06 -51.31 -10.28
N GLU A 256 17.17 -50.61 -11.42
CA GLU A 256 16.34 -49.44 -11.73
C GLU A 256 14.84 -49.78 -11.83
N LEU A 257 14.48 -51.02 -12.19
CA LEU A 257 13.09 -51.44 -12.28
C LEU A 257 12.38 -51.50 -10.93
N ALA A 258 13.12 -51.55 -9.81
CA ALA A 258 12.55 -51.47 -8.46
C ALA A 258 11.72 -50.19 -8.24
N LYS A 259 12.01 -49.13 -9.00
CA LYS A 259 11.30 -47.84 -8.96
C LYS A 259 9.92 -47.90 -9.64
N ILE A 260 9.61 -48.97 -10.35
CA ILE A 260 8.39 -49.13 -11.15
C ILE A 260 7.62 -50.33 -10.61
N ASN A 261 6.94 -50.12 -9.48
CA ASN A 261 6.15 -51.12 -8.78
C ASN A 261 4.67 -51.02 -9.22
N ILE A 262 4.41 -51.23 -10.50
CA ILE A 262 3.08 -51.17 -11.12
C ILE A 262 2.83 -52.40 -11.99
N PRO A 263 1.64 -53.02 -11.95
CA PRO A 263 1.29 -54.07 -12.90
C PRO A 263 1.12 -53.45 -14.29
N LEU A 264 1.80 -54.01 -15.27
CA LEU A 264 1.90 -53.54 -16.65
C LEU A 264 1.64 -54.71 -17.61
N SER A 265 0.79 -54.51 -18.62
CA SER A 265 0.69 -55.42 -19.76
C SER A 265 0.96 -54.65 -21.05
N ILE A 266 1.85 -55.19 -21.89
CA ILE A 266 2.31 -54.56 -23.13
C ILE A 266 1.81 -55.37 -24.33
N THR A 267 1.26 -54.67 -25.30
CA THR A 267 1.04 -55.16 -26.67
C THR A 267 1.86 -54.30 -27.62
N ALA A 268 2.48 -54.88 -28.64
CA ALA A 268 3.25 -54.13 -29.62
C ALA A 268 3.09 -54.68 -31.03
N ASP A 269 3.01 -53.79 -32.01
CA ASP A 269 3.03 -54.13 -33.43
C ASP A 269 4.33 -53.61 -34.04
N THR A 270 5.05 -54.45 -34.77
CA THR A 270 6.28 -54.04 -35.46
C THR A 270 6.27 -54.50 -36.90
N PHE A 271 6.77 -53.64 -37.79
CA PHE A 271 6.83 -53.92 -39.22
C PHE A 271 8.28 -54.06 -39.66
N PHE A 272 8.57 -55.06 -40.48
CA PHE A 272 9.89 -55.33 -41.04
C PHE A 272 9.87 -55.14 -42.55
N ILE A 273 10.83 -54.36 -43.06
CA ILE A 273 10.95 -53.98 -44.48
C ILE A 273 12.39 -54.20 -45.00
N PRO A 274 12.62 -54.24 -46.33
CA PRO A 274 13.97 -54.34 -46.87
C PRO A 274 14.80 -53.08 -46.58
N GLY A 275 15.98 -53.24 -45.97
CA GLY A 275 16.92 -52.14 -45.74
C GLY A 275 17.85 -51.90 -46.94
N ALA A 276 18.47 -50.71 -47.04
CA ALA A 276 19.28 -50.32 -48.21
C ALA A 276 20.45 -51.27 -48.58
N LYS A 277 21.06 -51.96 -47.60
CA LYS A 277 22.14 -52.96 -47.81
C LYS A 277 22.04 -54.21 -46.91
N ALA A 278 20.92 -54.38 -46.21
CA ALA A 278 20.76 -55.49 -45.27
C ALA A 278 20.26 -56.74 -45.99
N ALA A 279 20.90 -57.89 -45.71
CA ALA A 279 20.44 -59.19 -46.20
C ALA A 279 19.14 -59.65 -45.50
N TRP A 280 18.83 -59.09 -44.34
CA TRP A 280 17.63 -59.34 -43.55
C TRP A 280 16.70 -58.12 -43.60
N LEU A 281 15.39 -58.35 -43.48
CA LEU A 281 14.44 -57.26 -43.23
C LEU A 281 14.77 -56.58 -41.91
N LEU A 282 14.68 -55.26 -41.89
CA LEU A 282 14.94 -54.42 -40.74
C LEU A 282 13.63 -53.84 -40.19
N PRO A 283 13.52 -53.61 -38.87
CA PRO A 283 12.34 -53.00 -38.30
C PRO A 283 12.19 -51.56 -38.81
N SER A 284 11.01 -51.20 -39.33
CA SER A 284 10.68 -49.84 -39.77
C SER A 284 9.85 -49.10 -38.74
N THR A 285 8.95 -49.80 -38.05
CA THR A 285 8.02 -49.17 -37.12
C THR A 285 7.79 -50.11 -35.95
N LEU A 286 7.67 -49.56 -34.74
CA LEU A 286 7.26 -50.24 -33.51
C LEU A 286 6.18 -49.41 -32.83
N GLU A 287 4.96 -49.90 -32.80
CA GLU A 287 3.83 -49.31 -32.08
C GLU A 287 3.59 -50.09 -30.80
N LEU A 288 3.78 -49.47 -29.64
CA LEU A 288 3.66 -50.07 -28.32
C LEU A 288 2.48 -49.46 -27.59
N THR A 289 1.60 -50.31 -27.06
CA THR A 289 0.55 -49.92 -26.11
C THR A 289 0.75 -50.67 -24.80
N ALA A 290 0.74 -49.94 -23.69
CA ALA A 290 0.83 -50.50 -22.36
C ALA A 290 -0.38 -50.10 -21.51
N LEU A 291 -0.99 -51.09 -20.84
CA LEU A 291 -2.00 -50.87 -19.81
C LEU A 291 -1.32 -50.90 -18.45
N ILE A 292 -1.56 -49.86 -17.66
CA ILE A 292 -0.94 -49.62 -16.35
C ILE A 292 -2.03 -49.79 -15.29
N GLY A 293 -1.82 -50.66 -14.31
CA GLY A 293 -2.72 -50.80 -13.16
C GLY A 293 -2.20 -50.10 -11.90
N ALA A 294 -2.87 -50.37 -10.77
CA ALA A 294 -2.60 -49.69 -9.51
C ALA A 294 -1.26 -50.10 -8.91
N GLY A 295 -0.48 -49.11 -8.48
CA GLY A 295 0.83 -49.34 -7.87
C GLY A 295 1.59 -48.04 -7.65
N GLN A 296 2.91 -48.13 -7.62
CA GLN A 296 3.80 -47.04 -7.24
C GLN A 296 4.93 -46.85 -8.23
N VAL A 297 5.18 -45.60 -8.59
CA VAL A 297 6.27 -45.24 -9.49
C VAL A 297 7.09 -44.12 -8.87
N GLU A 298 8.41 -44.29 -8.84
CA GLU A 298 9.34 -43.22 -8.48
C GLU A 298 9.87 -42.54 -9.75
N ALA A 299 9.52 -41.26 -9.93
CA ALA A 299 9.95 -40.46 -11.07
C ALA A 299 10.25 -39.01 -10.64
N GLY A 300 11.26 -38.38 -11.26
CA GLY A 300 11.61 -36.98 -10.94
C GLY A 300 11.98 -36.73 -9.47
N GLY A 301 12.47 -37.77 -8.77
CA GLY A 301 12.79 -37.74 -7.34
C GLY A 301 11.57 -37.72 -6.41
N SER A 302 10.37 -38.02 -6.92
CA SER A 302 9.13 -38.13 -6.14
C SER A 302 8.51 -39.52 -6.36
N ARG A 303 7.78 -40.01 -5.35
CA ARG A 303 6.97 -41.23 -5.45
C ARG A 303 5.53 -40.85 -5.77
N TYR A 304 4.98 -41.48 -6.79
CA TYR A 304 3.61 -41.30 -7.24
C TYR A 304 2.81 -42.58 -7.04
N GLU A 305 1.60 -42.45 -6.51
CA GLU A 305 0.64 -43.54 -6.35
C GLU A 305 -0.23 -43.60 -7.62
N VAL A 306 0.04 -44.54 -8.51
CA VAL A 306 -0.74 -44.73 -9.74
C VAL A 306 -1.98 -45.55 -9.40
N ASP A 307 -3.15 -45.12 -9.87
CA ASP A 307 -4.39 -45.92 -9.81
C ASP A 307 -4.53 -46.80 -11.05
N HIS A 308 -4.44 -46.19 -12.24
CA HIS A 308 -4.41 -46.87 -13.52
C HIS A 308 -3.94 -45.89 -14.61
N GLY A 309 -3.70 -46.43 -15.81
CA GLY A 309 -3.37 -45.62 -16.96
C GLY A 309 -3.17 -46.42 -18.25
N LYS A 310 -2.89 -45.70 -19.32
CA LYS A 310 -2.57 -46.25 -20.64
C LYS A 310 -1.45 -45.43 -21.27
N ALA A 311 -0.46 -46.09 -21.83
CA ALA A 311 0.62 -45.47 -22.59
C ALA A 311 0.63 -46.00 -24.01
N SER A 312 0.78 -45.12 -24.99
CA SER A 312 0.98 -45.47 -26.39
C SER A 312 2.24 -44.74 -26.89
N ILE A 313 3.14 -45.48 -27.53
CA ILE A 313 4.42 -45.01 -28.06
C ILE A 313 4.58 -45.61 -29.45
N ALA A 314 4.93 -44.81 -30.45
CA ALA A 314 5.23 -45.30 -31.79
C ALA A 314 6.62 -44.83 -32.22
N VAL A 315 7.48 -45.77 -32.56
CA VAL A 315 8.84 -45.52 -33.06
C VAL A 315 8.85 -45.78 -34.56
N HIS A 316 9.31 -44.83 -35.35
CA HIS A 316 9.57 -44.98 -36.78
C HIS A 316 11.07 -44.88 -37.04
N LEU A 317 11.59 -45.82 -37.81
CA LEU A 317 13.00 -46.00 -38.14
C LEU A 317 13.18 -45.84 -39.65
N ASP A 318 13.98 -44.86 -40.06
CA ASP A 318 14.30 -44.65 -41.47
C ASP A 318 15.41 -45.60 -41.92
N GLN A 319 15.01 -46.64 -42.65
CA GLN A 319 15.92 -47.67 -43.20
C GLN A 319 16.44 -47.34 -44.61
N SER A 320 16.13 -46.15 -45.15
CA SER A 320 16.60 -45.71 -46.47
C SER A 320 18.05 -45.21 -46.46
N GLN A 321 18.56 -44.78 -45.30
CA GLN A 321 19.90 -44.23 -45.16
C GLN A 321 20.97 -45.32 -45.20
N THR A 322 22.15 -44.99 -45.74
CA THR A 322 23.29 -45.93 -45.83
C THR A 322 24.24 -45.85 -44.63
N GLN A 323 24.17 -44.78 -43.84
CA GLN A 323 24.89 -44.61 -42.59
C GLN A 323 23.92 -44.11 -41.52
N GLY A 324 23.78 -44.89 -40.45
CA GLY A 324 22.85 -44.64 -39.34
C GLY A 324 21.39 -45.00 -39.64
N THR A 325 20.59 -44.98 -38.59
CA THR A 325 19.14 -45.23 -38.62
C THR A 325 18.45 -44.09 -37.89
N PRO A 326 18.09 -42.99 -38.58
CA PRO A 326 17.31 -41.92 -37.99
C PRO A 326 16.03 -42.48 -37.37
N ALA A 327 15.70 -42.00 -36.18
CA ALA A 327 14.57 -42.50 -35.41
C ALA A 327 13.65 -41.36 -35.01
N GLN A 328 12.36 -41.54 -35.25
CA GLN A 328 11.30 -40.67 -34.78
C GLN A 328 10.46 -41.43 -33.75
N ILE A 329 10.48 -41.01 -32.50
CA ILE A 329 9.70 -41.58 -31.41
C ILE A 329 8.55 -40.63 -31.12
N THR A 330 7.34 -41.07 -31.39
CA THR A 330 6.12 -40.35 -31.04
C THR A 330 5.49 -40.97 -29.79
N ILE A 331 4.93 -40.12 -28.95
CA ILE A 331 4.14 -40.48 -27.79
C ILE A 331 2.74 -39.90 -28.05
N PRO A 332 1.85 -40.64 -28.73
CA PRO A 332 0.49 -40.17 -29.00
C PRO A 332 -0.25 -39.80 -27.71
N SER A 333 -0.17 -40.67 -26.70
CA SER A 333 -0.83 -40.43 -25.41
C SER A 333 -0.24 -41.31 -24.31
N ILE A 334 0.06 -40.71 -23.17
CA ILE A 334 0.22 -41.36 -21.87
C ILE A 334 -0.79 -40.74 -20.94
N SER A 335 -1.82 -41.49 -20.57
CA SER A 335 -2.87 -41.07 -19.63
C SER A 335 -2.68 -41.81 -18.32
N LEU A 336 -2.49 -41.08 -17.23
CA LEU A 336 -2.33 -41.61 -15.88
C LEU A 336 -3.35 -40.99 -14.95
N LEU A 337 -3.92 -41.79 -14.05
CA LEU A 337 -4.65 -41.31 -12.87
C LEU A 337 -3.79 -41.56 -11.63
N LEU A 338 -3.39 -40.50 -10.95
CA LEU A 338 -2.57 -40.55 -9.74
C LEU A 338 -3.43 -40.30 -8.50
N ARG A 339 -3.34 -41.15 -7.49
CA ARG A 339 -4.04 -40.97 -6.21
C ARG A 339 -3.31 -39.96 -5.33
N ASN A 340 -4.08 -39.23 -4.54
CA ASN A 340 -3.52 -38.33 -3.54
C ASN A 340 -2.97 -39.14 -2.35
N PRO A 341 -1.68 -39.05 -2.03
CA PRO A 341 -1.11 -39.78 -0.89
C PRO A 341 -1.67 -39.35 0.47
N GLY A 342 -2.10 -38.09 0.61
CA GLY A 342 -2.70 -37.56 1.84
C GLY A 342 -4.14 -38.01 2.06
N THR A 343 -4.87 -38.29 0.97
CA THR A 343 -6.27 -38.78 1.00
C THR A 343 -6.50 -39.90 -0.03
N PRO A 344 -5.91 -41.10 0.16
CA PRO A 344 -5.85 -42.13 -0.88
C PRO A 344 -7.20 -42.70 -1.33
N ASN A 345 -8.22 -42.58 -0.46
CA ASN A 345 -9.57 -43.11 -0.70
C ASN A 345 -10.50 -42.09 -1.38
N ASP A 346 -10.07 -40.83 -1.53
CA ASP A 346 -10.87 -39.79 -2.15
C ASP A 346 -10.52 -39.68 -3.64
N ALA A 347 -11.32 -40.34 -4.48
CA ALA A 347 -11.14 -40.33 -5.92
C ALA A 347 -11.31 -38.92 -6.54
N THR A 348 -11.98 -37.98 -5.85
CA THR A 348 -12.15 -36.60 -6.34
C THR A 348 -10.87 -35.76 -6.22
N ARG A 349 -9.91 -36.22 -5.42
CA ARG A 349 -8.60 -35.60 -5.19
C ARG A 349 -7.50 -36.21 -6.07
N ALA A 350 -7.84 -37.17 -6.92
CA ALA A 350 -6.92 -37.81 -7.84
C ALA A 350 -6.52 -36.86 -8.99
N LEU A 351 -5.27 -36.95 -9.43
CA LEU A 351 -4.72 -36.14 -10.51
C LEU A 351 -4.73 -36.92 -11.82
N SER A 352 -5.45 -36.43 -12.83
CA SER A 352 -5.33 -36.93 -14.20
C SER A 352 -4.19 -36.22 -14.92
N VAL A 353 -3.25 -36.97 -15.46
CA VAL A 353 -2.10 -36.46 -16.23
C VAL A 353 -2.14 -37.08 -17.62
N ASN A 354 -2.15 -36.24 -18.64
CA ASN A 354 -2.01 -36.66 -20.03
C ASN A 354 -0.70 -36.12 -20.60
N VAL A 355 0.14 -36.98 -21.14
CA VAL A 355 1.40 -36.59 -21.77
C VAL A 355 1.39 -37.03 -23.23
N SER A 356 1.81 -36.16 -24.13
CA SER A 356 2.07 -36.48 -25.52
C SER A 356 3.38 -35.85 -25.97
N GLY A 357 3.89 -36.26 -27.13
CA GLY A 357 5.11 -35.66 -27.64
C GLY A 357 5.72 -36.39 -28.82
N ALA A 358 6.85 -35.88 -29.27
CA ALA A 358 7.68 -36.50 -30.29
C ALA A 358 9.16 -36.23 -30.00
N LEU A 359 10.02 -37.13 -30.44
CA LEU A 359 11.46 -37.03 -30.37
C LEU A 359 12.04 -37.47 -31.71
N ASP A 360 12.83 -36.61 -32.32
CA ASP A 360 13.59 -36.90 -33.53
C ASP A 360 15.07 -37.03 -33.15
N ALA A 361 15.65 -38.19 -33.46
CA ALA A 361 17.05 -38.49 -33.28
C ALA A 361 17.71 -38.74 -34.63
N SER A 362 18.91 -38.16 -34.83
CA SER A 362 19.66 -38.36 -36.07
C SER A 362 20.10 -39.82 -36.28
N ASP A 363 20.18 -40.60 -35.20
CA ASP A 363 20.48 -42.03 -35.20
C ASP A 363 19.87 -42.67 -33.94
N LEU A 364 19.43 -43.94 -34.01
CA LEU A 364 18.83 -44.67 -32.89
C LEU A 364 19.85 -44.98 -31.78
N VAL A 365 21.09 -45.32 -32.13
CA VAL A 365 22.10 -45.83 -31.18
C VAL A 365 23.03 -44.71 -30.74
N GLU A 366 23.62 -43.99 -31.68
CA GLU A 366 24.60 -42.92 -31.43
C GLU A 366 24.16 -41.60 -32.10
N PRO A 367 23.08 -40.96 -31.64
CA PRO A 367 22.61 -39.71 -32.21
C PRO A 367 23.62 -38.58 -32.00
N GLY A 368 23.93 -37.84 -33.06
CA GLY A 368 24.61 -36.54 -32.96
C GLY A 368 23.65 -35.40 -32.57
N ARG A 369 22.40 -35.45 -33.05
CA ARG A 369 21.36 -34.46 -32.73
C ARG A 369 20.09 -35.14 -32.22
N ILE A 370 19.51 -34.55 -31.16
CA ILE A 370 18.20 -34.93 -30.62
C ILE A 370 17.37 -33.67 -30.47
N ASN A 371 16.14 -33.70 -30.99
CA ASN A 371 15.13 -32.70 -30.72
C ASN A 371 13.90 -33.42 -30.17
N ALA A 372 13.34 -32.97 -29.06
CA ALA A 372 12.10 -33.51 -28.54
C ALA A 372 11.14 -32.41 -28.14
N HIS A 373 9.86 -32.65 -28.38
CA HIS A 373 8.76 -31.83 -27.94
C HIS A 373 7.84 -32.68 -27.07
N LEU A 374 7.58 -32.23 -25.84
CA LEU A 374 6.70 -32.90 -24.90
C LEU A 374 5.59 -31.93 -24.50
N SER A 375 4.37 -32.41 -24.44
CA SER A 375 3.22 -31.68 -23.94
C SER A 375 2.60 -32.46 -22.78
N ALA A 376 2.31 -31.78 -21.68
CA ALA A 376 1.62 -32.34 -20.53
C ALA A 376 0.38 -31.52 -20.23
N THR A 377 -0.76 -32.20 -20.10
CA THR A 377 -2.05 -31.60 -19.78
C THR A 377 -2.59 -32.20 -18.48
N ILE A 378 -2.95 -31.32 -17.55
CA ILE A 378 -3.61 -31.65 -16.29
C ILE A 378 -4.95 -30.89 -16.27
N PRO A 379 -6.10 -31.59 -16.40
CA PRO A 379 -7.41 -30.95 -16.51
C PRO A 379 -7.82 -30.17 -15.26
N HIS A 380 -7.53 -30.71 -14.08
CA HIS A 380 -7.82 -30.06 -12.80
C HIS A 380 -6.87 -30.54 -11.70
N VAL A 381 -6.55 -29.67 -10.75
CA VAL A 381 -5.79 -29.98 -9.53
C VAL A 381 -6.11 -28.94 -8.45
N ALA A 382 -6.32 -29.37 -7.21
CA ALA A 382 -6.43 -28.45 -6.08
C ALA A 382 -5.03 -27.96 -5.67
N PHE A 383 -4.84 -26.65 -5.45
CA PHE A 383 -3.51 -26.11 -5.11
C PHE A 383 -2.95 -26.68 -3.79
N GLU A 384 -3.82 -26.99 -2.85
CA GLU A 384 -3.51 -27.68 -1.59
C GLU A 384 -2.87 -29.06 -1.79
N ASP A 385 -3.19 -29.75 -2.89
CA ASP A 385 -2.66 -31.08 -3.20
C ASP A 385 -1.41 -31.04 -4.09
N LEU A 386 -1.11 -29.88 -4.67
CA LEU A 386 -0.03 -29.71 -5.63
C LEU A 386 1.34 -30.13 -5.04
N THR A 387 1.52 -30.01 -3.72
CA THR A 387 2.73 -30.45 -3.02
C THR A 387 3.06 -31.94 -3.26
N TYR A 388 2.02 -32.79 -3.36
CA TYR A 388 2.15 -34.23 -3.54
C TYR A 388 2.51 -34.63 -4.97
N TYR A 389 2.05 -33.84 -5.94
CA TYR A 389 2.23 -34.12 -7.36
C TYR A 389 3.41 -33.36 -8.00
N TRP A 390 3.92 -32.29 -7.37
CA TRP A 390 5.03 -31.50 -7.91
C TRP A 390 6.39 -32.25 -7.80
N PRO A 391 7.09 -32.52 -8.91
CA PRO A 391 8.37 -33.24 -8.91
C PRO A 391 9.45 -32.56 -8.05
N SER A 392 10.15 -33.29 -7.18
CA SER A 392 11.13 -32.71 -6.25
C SER A 392 12.36 -32.09 -6.95
N LEU A 393 12.67 -32.55 -8.16
CA LEU A 393 13.76 -32.03 -8.98
C LEU A 393 13.39 -30.75 -9.77
N ALA A 394 12.10 -30.41 -9.88
CA ALA A 394 11.63 -29.30 -10.71
C ALA A 394 11.36 -28.03 -9.89
N ALA A 395 11.95 -26.90 -10.30
CA ALA A 395 11.64 -25.55 -9.79
C ALA A 395 11.56 -25.42 -8.26
N LYS A 396 12.57 -25.92 -7.52
CA LYS A 396 12.55 -26.02 -6.04
C LYS A 396 12.10 -24.74 -5.32
N GLY A 397 12.59 -23.58 -5.74
CA GLY A 397 12.20 -22.28 -5.17
C GLY A 397 10.73 -21.94 -5.45
N GLY A 398 10.29 -22.13 -6.70
CA GLY A 398 8.90 -21.95 -7.12
C GLY A 398 7.95 -22.88 -6.38
N LYS A 399 8.28 -24.19 -6.28
CA LYS A 399 7.52 -25.17 -5.49
C LYS A 399 7.33 -24.66 -4.06
N LYS A 400 8.43 -24.30 -3.39
CA LYS A 400 8.39 -23.81 -2.00
C LYS A 400 7.49 -22.59 -1.86
N TRP A 401 7.67 -21.57 -2.72
CA TRP A 401 6.87 -20.35 -2.63
C TRP A 401 5.39 -20.61 -2.89
N VAL A 402 5.05 -21.38 -3.94
CA VAL A 402 3.65 -21.70 -4.29
C VAL A 402 2.98 -22.48 -3.16
N THR A 403 3.62 -23.52 -2.63
CA THR A 403 3.00 -24.37 -1.60
C THR A 403 2.91 -23.68 -0.24
N GLU A 404 3.78 -22.70 0.05
CA GLU A 404 3.71 -21.91 1.29
C GLU A 404 2.75 -20.71 1.19
N ASN A 405 2.54 -20.13 0.00
CA ASN A 405 1.81 -18.87 -0.15
C ASN A 405 0.46 -18.98 -0.86
N ILE A 406 0.21 -20.04 -1.63
CA ILE A 406 -1.11 -20.32 -2.23
C ILE A 406 -1.76 -21.45 -1.43
N THR A 407 -2.68 -21.11 -0.53
CA THR A 407 -3.21 -22.05 0.47
C THR A 407 -4.57 -22.65 0.12
N ALA A 408 -5.26 -22.08 -0.86
CA ALA A 408 -6.56 -22.54 -1.33
C ALA A 408 -6.75 -22.17 -2.81
N GLY A 409 -7.67 -22.87 -3.47
CA GLY A 409 -8.07 -22.65 -4.86
C GLY A 409 -7.88 -23.88 -5.74
N THR A 410 -8.51 -23.86 -6.92
CA THR A 410 -8.46 -24.94 -7.89
C THR A 410 -7.82 -24.46 -9.18
N ALA A 411 -6.84 -25.21 -9.67
CA ALA A 411 -6.23 -25.03 -10.96
C ALA A 411 -6.91 -25.92 -12.00
N THR A 412 -7.16 -25.39 -13.20
CA THR A 412 -7.75 -26.09 -14.33
C THR A 412 -6.96 -25.83 -15.60
N ASN A 413 -7.10 -26.73 -16.58
CA ASN A 413 -6.51 -26.61 -17.91
C ASN A 413 -5.00 -26.35 -17.90
N LEU A 414 -4.25 -26.93 -16.97
CA LEU A 414 -2.79 -26.79 -17.00
C LEU A 414 -2.28 -27.50 -18.25
N VAL A 415 -1.69 -26.72 -19.16
CA VAL A 415 -1.00 -27.23 -20.35
C VAL A 415 0.43 -26.74 -20.25
N THR A 416 1.40 -27.64 -20.40
CA THR A 416 2.81 -27.30 -20.42
C THR A 416 3.49 -28.00 -21.57
N THR A 417 4.12 -27.24 -22.45
CA THR A 417 4.95 -27.74 -23.54
C THR A 417 6.42 -27.49 -23.22
N ALA A 418 7.24 -28.50 -23.42
CA ALA A 418 8.68 -28.46 -23.19
C ALA A 418 9.41 -28.91 -24.45
N GLU A 419 10.43 -28.15 -24.83
CA GLU A 419 11.35 -28.52 -25.90
C GLU A 419 12.69 -28.93 -25.30
N LEU A 420 13.18 -30.09 -25.73
CA LEU A 420 14.46 -30.63 -25.35
C LEU A 420 15.36 -30.70 -26.58
N GLY A 421 16.62 -30.33 -26.42
CA GLY A 421 17.60 -30.36 -27.49
C GLY A 421 18.92 -30.99 -27.03
N SER A 422 19.61 -31.66 -27.94
CA SER A 422 21.01 -32.06 -27.76
C SER A 422 21.81 -32.03 -29.04
N THR A 423 23.07 -31.61 -28.93
CA THR A 423 24.13 -31.74 -29.95
C THR A 423 25.25 -32.70 -29.54
N ARG A 424 25.08 -33.40 -28.40
CA ARG A 424 26.05 -34.39 -27.87
C ARG A 424 25.38 -35.76 -27.65
N GLY A 425 24.31 -36.03 -28.38
CA GLY A 425 23.50 -37.24 -28.25
C GLY A 425 22.80 -37.41 -26.90
N TRP A 426 22.54 -38.67 -26.52
CA TRP A 426 21.75 -39.03 -25.33
C TRP A 426 22.26 -38.40 -24.02
N SER A 427 23.58 -38.24 -23.90
CA SER A 427 24.23 -37.68 -22.70
C SER A 427 24.07 -36.15 -22.53
N GLY A 428 23.60 -35.45 -23.55
CA GLY A 428 23.63 -33.99 -23.62
C GLY A 428 22.25 -33.33 -23.70
N ILE A 429 21.17 -34.02 -23.40
CA ILE A 429 19.80 -33.49 -23.51
C ILE A 429 19.60 -32.36 -22.49
N LYS A 430 19.11 -31.21 -22.97
CA LYS A 430 18.80 -30.03 -22.14
C LYS A 430 17.46 -29.44 -22.54
N LEU A 431 16.79 -28.80 -21.58
CA LEU A 431 15.60 -27.98 -21.84
C LEU A 431 15.99 -26.71 -22.61
N THR A 432 15.42 -26.52 -23.81
CA THR A 432 15.66 -25.35 -24.67
C THR A 432 14.53 -24.32 -24.54
N SER A 433 13.29 -24.78 -24.36
CA SER A 433 12.12 -23.92 -24.18
C SER A 433 11.09 -24.60 -23.28
N ILE A 434 10.34 -23.82 -22.51
CA ILE A 434 9.15 -24.28 -21.79
C ILE A 434 8.10 -23.19 -21.87
N GLN A 435 6.88 -23.57 -22.23
CA GLN A 435 5.72 -22.69 -22.29
C GLN A 435 4.54 -23.41 -21.64
N GLY A 436 3.58 -22.66 -21.13
CA GLY A 436 2.42 -23.26 -20.53
C GLY A 436 1.47 -22.24 -19.96
N GLY A 437 0.27 -22.70 -19.63
CA GLY A 437 -0.77 -21.89 -19.02
C GLY A 437 -1.55 -22.73 -18.03
N ILE A 438 -2.07 -22.09 -16.99
CA ILE A 438 -2.97 -22.68 -16.00
C ILE A 438 -3.99 -21.63 -15.59
N ASP A 439 -5.26 -22.00 -15.64
CA ASP A 439 -6.33 -21.17 -15.11
C ASP A 439 -6.55 -21.58 -13.65
N ALA A 440 -6.84 -20.64 -12.77
CA ALA A 440 -6.98 -20.86 -11.35
C ALA A 440 -8.15 -20.06 -10.79
N THR A 441 -8.96 -20.68 -9.94
CA THR A 441 -10.16 -20.06 -9.38
C THR A 441 -10.19 -20.17 -7.86
N GLY A 442 -10.75 -19.15 -7.21
CA GLY A 442 -10.91 -19.11 -5.76
C GLY A 442 -9.60 -19.11 -4.98
N LEU A 443 -8.54 -18.52 -5.54
CA LEU A 443 -7.22 -18.52 -4.93
C LEU A 443 -7.19 -17.74 -3.61
N THR A 444 -6.39 -18.23 -2.67
CA THR A 444 -5.96 -17.48 -1.48
C THR A 444 -4.44 -17.34 -1.50
N ILE A 445 -3.94 -16.11 -1.68
CA ILE A 445 -2.52 -15.81 -1.91
C ILE A 445 -1.96 -14.92 -0.79
N HIS A 446 -0.91 -15.38 -0.14
CA HIS A 446 -0.10 -14.61 0.80
C HIS A 446 1.06 -13.92 0.09
N TRP A 447 0.82 -12.72 -0.44
CA TRP A 447 1.87 -11.93 -1.12
C TRP A 447 2.96 -11.41 -0.16
N LEU A 448 2.60 -11.11 1.10
CA LEU A 448 3.55 -10.68 2.13
C LEU A 448 3.05 -10.98 3.56
N ARG A 449 3.28 -12.20 4.06
CA ARG A 449 2.94 -12.57 5.48
C ARG A 449 3.55 -11.55 6.46
N PRO A 450 3.04 -11.30 7.67
CA PRO A 450 1.76 -11.74 8.21
C PRO A 450 0.60 -10.85 7.75
N ILE A 451 0.76 -10.01 6.72
CA ILE A 451 -0.36 -9.29 6.12
C ILE A 451 -1.38 -10.34 5.66
N SER A 452 -2.66 -10.05 5.89
CA SER A 452 -3.77 -10.91 5.47
C SER A 452 -3.65 -11.24 3.97
N PRO A 453 -3.98 -12.47 3.57
CA PRO A 453 -3.90 -12.87 2.17
C PRO A 453 -4.94 -12.15 1.31
N LEU A 454 -4.66 -12.08 0.01
CA LEU A 454 -5.68 -11.86 -1.02
C LEU A 454 -6.53 -13.12 -1.16
N GLN A 455 -7.84 -12.97 -1.26
CA GLN A 455 -8.82 -14.05 -1.26
C GLN A 455 -9.79 -13.94 -2.43
N GLY A 456 -10.36 -15.08 -2.83
CA GLY A 456 -11.37 -15.14 -3.89
C GLY A 456 -10.83 -14.65 -5.23
N LEU A 457 -9.55 -14.94 -5.50
CA LEU A 457 -8.85 -14.45 -6.68
C LEU A 457 -8.95 -15.48 -7.81
N ASP A 458 -9.45 -15.05 -8.95
CA ASP A 458 -9.46 -15.83 -10.18
C ASP A 458 -8.33 -15.32 -11.08
N ALA A 459 -7.44 -16.22 -11.49
CA ALA A 459 -6.22 -15.87 -12.20
C ALA A 459 -5.89 -16.85 -13.31
N ARG A 460 -5.16 -16.35 -14.31
CA ARG A 460 -4.44 -17.14 -15.29
C ARG A 460 -2.95 -16.95 -15.06
N LEU A 461 -2.21 -18.05 -14.99
CA LEU A 461 -0.76 -18.03 -14.94
C LEU A 461 -0.21 -18.56 -16.25
N ASP A 462 0.64 -17.77 -16.90
CA ASP A 462 1.29 -18.09 -18.15
C ASP A 462 2.82 -18.17 -17.93
N ILE A 463 3.41 -19.29 -18.36
CA ILE A 463 4.86 -19.48 -18.42
C ILE A 463 5.31 -18.91 -19.77
N VAL A 464 5.72 -17.64 -19.77
CA VAL A 464 6.10 -16.91 -20.99
C VAL A 464 7.44 -17.43 -21.53
N SER A 465 8.37 -17.79 -20.64
CA SER A 465 9.68 -18.33 -20.99
C SER A 465 10.31 -19.06 -19.80
N PRO A 466 11.45 -19.75 -19.96
CA PRO A 466 12.18 -20.33 -18.82
C PRO A 466 12.57 -19.31 -17.73
N ASP A 467 12.61 -18.00 -18.04
CA ASP A 467 13.04 -16.94 -17.12
C ASP A 467 11.90 -16.00 -16.66
N LYS A 468 10.69 -16.12 -17.23
CA LYS A 468 9.54 -15.23 -16.94
C LYS A 468 8.23 -16.00 -16.78
N LEU A 469 7.52 -15.70 -15.69
CA LEU A 469 6.15 -16.16 -15.41
C LEU A 469 5.25 -14.93 -15.20
N SER A 470 4.06 -14.95 -15.78
CA SER A 470 3.08 -13.87 -15.67
C SER A 470 1.80 -14.40 -15.06
N ILE A 471 1.24 -13.69 -14.09
CA ILE A 471 -0.03 -14.02 -13.45
C ILE A 471 -0.97 -12.85 -13.73
N HIS A 472 -2.10 -13.10 -14.37
CA HIS A 472 -3.16 -12.10 -14.59
C HIS A 472 -4.36 -12.49 -13.76
N PHE A 473 -5.00 -11.54 -13.08
CA PHE A 473 -6.21 -11.78 -12.31
C PHE A 473 -7.23 -10.68 -12.58
N ASP A 474 -8.51 -11.04 -12.54
CA ASP A 474 -9.60 -10.11 -12.86
C ASP A 474 -10.19 -9.45 -11.62
N HIS A 475 -10.18 -10.18 -10.50
CA HIS A 475 -10.74 -9.71 -9.24
C HIS A 475 -10.14 -10.46 -8.05
N GLY A 476 -10.35 -9.88 -6.86
CA GLY A 476 -10.05 -10.48 -5.58
C GLY A 476 -10.39 -9.50 -4.46
N TYR A 477 -10.16 -9.90 -3.21
CA TYR A 477 -10.28 -8.96 -2.10
C TYR A 477 -9.28 -9.27 -0.99
N GLN A 478 -8.93 -8.23 -0.24
CA GLN A 478 -8.08 -8.35 0.94
C GLN A 478 -8.81 -7.88 2.18
N LEU A 479 -8.73 -8.68 3.24
CA LEU A 479 -9.18 -8.29 4.56
C LEU A 479 -8.08 -7.51 5.29
N VAL A 480 -8.45 -6.40 5.95
CA VAL A 480 -7.47 -5.52 6.63
C VAL A 480 -7.82 -5.37 8.09
N ASN A 481 -6.84 -5.54 8.98
CA ASN A 481 -7.04 -5.31 10.41
C ASN A 481 -6.92 -3.82 10.74
N ARG A 482 -7.97 -3.23 11.31
CA ARG A 482 -8.03 -1.80 11.64
C ARG A 482 -7.57 -1.49 13.07
N THR A 483 -7.34 -2.51 13.88
CA THR A 483 -7.00 -2.38 15.30
C THR A 483 -5.62 -1.73 15.45
N GLY A 484 -5.55 -0.64 16.21
CA GLY A 484 -4.30 0.09 16.46
C GLY A 484 -3.77 0.90 15.28
N LYS A 485 -4.57 1.11 14.21
CA LYS A 485 -4.15 1.80 12.98
C LYS A 485 -4.56 3.28 12.89
N ASN A 486 -5.08 3.87 13.98
CA ASN A 486 -5.60 5.25 14.02
C ASN A 486 -6.72 5.61 13.02
N VAL A 487 -7.41 4.60 12.47
CA VAL A 487 -8.50 4.81 11.50
C VAL A 487 -9.89 5.05 12.12
N GLY A 488 -9.96 5.24 13.44
CA GLY A 488 -11.20 5.57 14.16
C GLY A 488 -12.24 4.44 14.27
N GLN A 489 -11.91 3.22 13.83
CA GLN A 489 -12.72 2.00 13.96
C GLN A 489 -11.83 0.79 14.20
N SER A 490 -12.33 -0.21 14.93
CA SER A 490 -11.68 -1.52 15.14
C SER A 490 -12.35 -2.63 14.32
N GLY A 491 -11.75 -3.82 14.27
CA GLY A 491 -12.24 -4.97 13.50
C GLY A 491 -11.68 -5.03 12.08
N THR A 492 -12.32 -5.84 11.24
CA THR A 492 -11.82 -6.19 9.90
C THR A 492 -12.51 -5.35 8.82
N GLY A 493 -11.71 -4.69 7.97
CA GLY A 493 -12.15 -4.04 6.75
C GLY A 493 -11.91 -4.91 5.51
N ARG A 494 -12.43 -4.49 4.36
CA ARG A 494 -12.24 -5.14 3.06
C ARG A 494 -11.81 -4.10 2.02
N ILE A 495 -10.85 -4.48 1.19
CA ILE A 495 -10.41 -3.75 -0.01
C ILE A 495 -10.61 -4.71 -1.18
N GLU A 496 -11.28 -4.25 -2.23
CA GLU A 496 -11.37 -5.02 -3.49
C GLU A 496 -10.08 -4.80 -4.29
N ALA A 497 -9.57 -5.88 -4.87
CA ALA A 497 -8.56 -5.85 -5.91
C ALA A 497 -9.29 -6.09 -7.23
N GLY A 498 -9.24 -5.12 -8.14
CA GLY A 498 -9.70 -5.24 -9.51
C GLY A 498 -8.68 -5.97 -10.38
N PRO A 499 -8.80 -5.84 -11.71
CA PRO A 499 -7.87 -6.47 -12.63
C PRO A 499 -6.42 -6.07 -12.35
N GLY A 500 -5.52 -7.02 -12.50
CA GLY A 500 -4.11 -6.81 -12.22
C GLY A 500 -3.23 -7.91 -12.76
N SER A 501 -1.93 -7.73 -12.56
CA SER A 501 -0.93 -8.70 -12.94
C SER A 501 0.22 -8.78 -11.94
N MET A 502 0.89 -9.92 -11.93
CA MET A 502 2.17 -10.14 -11.27
C MET A 502 3.13 -10.84 -12.23
N ASP A 503 4.20 -10.16 -12.59
CA ASP A 503 5.30 -10.70 -13.36
C ASP A 503 6.42 -11.14 -12.43
N ILE A 504 6.89 -12.38 -12.58
CA ILE A 504 8.08 -12.91 -11.92
C ILE A 504 9.16 -13.11 -12.97
N VAL A 505 10.24 -12.33 -12.89
CA VAL A 505 11.36 -12.35 -13.84
C VAL A 505 12.65 -12.84 -13.18
N GLY A 506 13.54 -13.44 -13.97
CA GLY A 506 14.81 -13.97 -13.48
C GLY A 506 14.69 -15.37 -12.86
N LEU A 507 13.72 -16.20 -13.26
CA LEU A 507 13.52 -17.55 -12.69
C LEU A 507 14.75 -18.46 -12.79
N THR A 508 15.68 -18.19 -13.73
CA THR A 508 16.95 -18.91 -13.88
C THR A 508 18.10 -18.32 -13.05
N LYS A 509 17.91 -17.13 -12.47
CA LYS A 509 18.88 -16.44 -11.62
C LYS A 509 18.72 -16.87 -10.16
N LYS A 510 19.67 -16.46 -9.31
CA LYS A 510 19.61 -16.71 -7.86
C LYS A 510 18.44 -15.95 -7.22
N ASP A 511 18.33 -14.66 -7.53
CA ASP A 511 17.32 -13.76 -6.98
C ASP A 511 16.35 -13.33 -8.10
N GLN A 512 15.06 -13.47 -7.86
CA GLN A 512 13.99 -13.12 -8.79
C GLN A 512 13.38 -11.77 -8.42
N THR A 513 12.81 -11.07 -9.39
CA THR A 513 12.06 -9.82 -9.16
C THR A 513 10.58 -10.06 -9.45
N GLY A 514 9.72 -9.62 -8.53
CA GLY A 514 8.28 -9.56 -8.70
C GLY A 514 7.86 -8.13 -9.06
N ILE A 515 7.06 -7.96 -10.11
CA ILE A 515 6.46 -6.70 -10.52
C ILE A 515 4.94 -6.90 -10.44
N ILE A 516 4.26 -6.10 -9.63
CA ILE A 516 2.84 -6.20 -9.35
C ILE A 516 2.18 -4.92 -9.84
N GLU A 517 1.14 -5.05 -10.64
CA GLU A 517 0.28 -3.95 -11.09
C GLU A 517 -1.17 -4.31 -10.78
N THR A 518 -1.90 -3.47 -10.04
CA THR A 518 -3.29 -3.77 -9.69
C THR A 518 -4.08 -2.53 -9.32
N ASP A 519 -5.38 -2.60 -9.60
CA ASP A 519 -6.34 -1.59 -9.17
C ASP A 519 -6.93 -1.99 -7.82
N LEU A 520 -6.82 -1.15 -6.81
CA LEU A 520 -7.44 -1.37 -5.50
C LEU A 520 -8.59 -0.38 -5.30
N SER A 521 -9.70 -0.84 -4.75
CA SER A 521 -10.82 0.04 -4.40
C SER A 521 -11.43 -0.31 -3.06
N GLY A 522 -11.86 0.71 -2.32
CA GLY A 522 -12.55 0.50 -1.06
C GLY A 522 -12.67 1.75 -0.19
N PRO A 523 -13.21 1.61 1.02
CA PRO A 523 -13.28 2.70 1.98
C PRO A 523 -11.88 3.22 2.35
N LEU A 524 -11.70 4.54 2.38
CA LEU A 524 -10.42 5.20 2.67
C LEU A 524 -9.79 4.71 3.98
N GLN A 525 -10.60 4.46 5.02
CA GLN A 525 -10.10 3.90 6.28
C GLN A 525 -9.46 2.52 6.14
N ASN A 526 -9.92 1.69 5.20
CA ASN A 526 -9.37 0.35 5.00
C ASN A 526 -8.02 0.45 4.28
N VAL A 527 -7.93 1.33 3.27
CA VAL A 527 -6.67 1.63 2.57
C VAL A 527 -5.63 2.21 3.53
N MET A 528 -6.01 3.19 4.36
CA MET A 528 -5.12 3.75 5.38
C MET A 528 -4.67 2.70 6.41
N ALA A 529 -5.54 1.78 6.81
CA ALA A 529 -5.18 0.69 7.71
C ALA A 529 -4.17 -0.29 7.08
N LEU A 530 -4.27 -0.54 5.76
CA LEU A 530 -3.30 -1.35 5.02
C LEU A 530 -1.94 -0.64 4.93
N LEU A 531 -1.91 0.65 4.59
CA LEU A 531 -0.68 1.45 4.53
C LEU A 531 0.02 1.54 5.91
N ALA A 532 -0.74 1.49 6.99
CA ALA A 532 -0.26 1.45 8.36
C ALA A 532 0.18 0.03 8.82
N GLU A 533 0.31 -0.95 7.93
CA GLU A 533 0.86 -2.26 8.29
C GLU A 533 2.35 -2.15 8.66
N PRO A 534 2.79 -2.66 9.84
CA PRO A 534 4.14 -2.41 10.32
C PRO A 534 5.19 -3.01 9.40
N ARG A 535 4.85 -4.12 8.72
CA ARG A 535 5.74 -4.79 7.76
C ARG A 535 5.96 -4.00 6.48
N LEU A 536 5.05 -3.09 6.11
CA LEU A 536 5.23 -2.24 4.93
C LEU A 536 6.15 -1.05 5.20
N HIS A 537 6.24 -0.60 6.45
CA HIS A 537 7.06 0.54 6.87
C HIS A 537 6.80 1.87 6.12
N LEU A 538 5.74 1.98 5.31
CA LEU A 538 5.48 3.12 4.42
C LEU A 538 5.30 4.44 5.17
N LEU A 539 4.59 4.41 6.30
CA LEU A 539 4.32 5.60 7.11
C LEU A 539 5.35 5.86 8.22
N SER A 540 6.45 5.09 8.26
CA SER A 540 7.44 5.19 9.35
C SER A 540 8.27 6.46 9.29
N ARG A 541 8.59 6.92 8.07
CA ARG A 541 9.42 8.12 7.83
C ARG A 541 8.59 9.40 7.96
N HIS A 542 7.36 9.36 7.48
CA HIS A 542 6.43 10.48 7.48
C HIS A 542 5.12 10.05 8.14
N PRO A 543 5.07 10.02 9.49
CA PRO A 543 3.89 9.58 10.21
C PRO A 543 2.75 10.58 10.00
N LEU A 544 1.64 10.09 9.43
CA LEU A 544 0.42 10.87 9.26
C LEU A 544 -0.35 10.90 10.58
N SER A 545 -0.51 12.10 11.16
CA SER A 545 -1.25 12.31 12.43
C SER A 545 -2.77 12.48 12.23
N LEU A 546 -3.29 11.91 11.14
CA LEU A 546 -4.70 12.02 10.74
C LEU A 546 -5.59 11.13 11.63
N THR A 547 -6.83 11.56 11.85
CA THR A 547 -7.80 10.78 12.65
C THR A 547 -9.10 10.55 11.89
N ARG A 548 -9.73 9.38 12.11
CA ARG A 548 -11.07 9.04 11.57
C ARG A 548 -11.24 9.26 10.04
N PRO A 549 -10.32 8.79 9.17
CA PRO A 549 -10.48 8.91 7.73
C PRO A 549 -11.75 8.19 7.27
N ARG A 550 -12.51 8.81 6.37
CA ARG A 550 -13.67 8.24 5.67
C ARG A 550 -13.66 8.73 4.23
N GLY A 551 -14.34 7.99 3.36
CA GLY A 551 -14.45 8.29 1.93
C GLY A 551 -14.29 7.02 1.09
N ALA A 552 -14.32 7.17 -0.22
CA ALA A 552 -14.01 6.10 -1.16
C ALA A 552 -12.67 6.40 -1.83
N ALA A 553 -11.79 5.40 -1.91
CA ALA A 553 -10.50 5.49 -2.56
C ALA A 553 -10.43 4.46 -3.69
N MET A 554 -9.94 4.90 -4.84
CA MET A 554 -9.53 4.08 -5.98
C MET A 554 -8.04 4.30 -6.21
N LEU A 555 -7.27 3.23 -6.36
CA LEU A 555 -5.81 3.27 -6.37
C LEU A 555 -5.28 2.40 -7.51
N HIS A 556 -4.43 2.94 -8.35
CA HIS A 556 -3.57 2.18 -9.24
C HIS A 556 -2.24 1.96 -8.54
N LEU A 557 -1.87 0.70 -8.27
CA LEU A 557 -0.65 0.32 -7.56
C LEU A 557 0.31 -0.39 -8.52
N GLY A 558 1.49 0.20 -8.74
CA GLY A 558 2.67 -0.45 -9.29
C GLY A 558 3.71 -0.69 -8.21
N LEU A 559 4.14 -1.93 -8.03
CA LEU A 559 5.12 -2.33 -7.03
C LEU A 559 6.14 -3.30 -7.63
N SER A 560 7.42 -2.99 -7.49
CA SER A 560 8.53 -3.89 -7.85
C SER A 560 9.35 -4.25 -6.61
N LEU A 561 9.63 -5.53 -6.40
CA LEU A 561 10.38 -6.02 -5.25
C LEU A 561 11.20 -7.30 -5.58
N PRO A 562 12.35 -7.51 -4.93
CA PRO A 562 13.04 -8.79 -5.00
C PRO A 562 12.29 -9.86 -4.19
N LEU A 563 12.16 -11.07 -4.73
CA LEU A 563 11.49 -12.21 -4.08
C LEU A 563 12.43 -12.98 -3.13
N ILE A 564 13.07 -12.24 -2.21
CA ILE A 564 13.99 -12.77 -1.21
C ILE A 564 13.35 -12.82 0.19
N SER A 565 13.94 -13.58 1.11
CA SER A 565 13.37 -13.81 2.45
C SER A 565 13.19 -12.55 3.33
N ARG A 566 13.98 -11.50 3.09
CA ARG A 566 13.90 -10.22 3.79
C ARG A 566 14.02 -9.08 2.77
N VAL A 567 12.94 -8.34 2.59
CA VAL A 567 12.84 -7.17 1.72
C VAL A 567 12.68 -5.94 2.60
N THR A 568 13.49 -4.90 2.38
CA THR A 568 13.35 -3.58 3.02
C THR A 568 12.67 -2.59 2.07
N ILE A 569 12.18 -1.47 2.60
CA ILE A 569 11.56 -0.43 1.77
C ILE A 569 12.51 0.13 0.70
N ASN A 570 13.83 0.12 0.96
CA ASN A 570 14.84 0.59 0.00
C ASN A 570 15.07 -0.41 -1.15
N ASP A 571 14.60 -1.65 -1.00
CA ASP A 571 14.69 -2.69 -2.04
C ASP A 571 13.46 -2.69 -2.94
N MET A 572 12.49 -1.79 -2.70
CA MET A 572 11.20 -1.73 -3.37
C MET A 572 11.08 -0.46 -4.21
N SER A 573 10.52 -0.58 -5.41
CA SER A 573 10.04 0.57 -6.18
C SER A 573 8.52 0.61 -6.15
N ILE A 574 7.97 1.75 -5.78
CA ILE A 574 6.52 1.99 -5.67
C ILE A 574 6.19 3.14 -6.61
N GLN A 575 5.15 2.96 -7.41
CA GLN A 575 4.52 4.01 -8.20
C GLN A 575 3.01 3.82 -8.06
N SER A 576 2.32 4.84 -7.59
CA SER A 576 0.90 4.72 -7.33
C SER A 576 0.16 6.02 -7.57
N HIS A 577 -1.04 5.92 -8.12
CA HIS A 577 -1.98 7.02 -8.29
C HIS A 577 -3.27 6.69 -7.55
N ALA A 578 -3.79 7.60 -6.74
CA ALA A 578 -5.02 7.41 -6.00
C ALA A 578 -6.02 8.55 -6.25
N ASP A 579 -7.26 8.19 -6.57
CA ASP A 579 -8.40 9.09 -6.56
C ASP A 579 -9.22 8.86 -5.29
N VAL A 580 -9.38 9.91 -4.50
CA VAL A 580 -10.18 9.88 -3.28
C VAL A 580 -11.37 10.81 -3.41
N SER A 581 -12.56 10.32 -3.09
CA SER A 581 -13.81 11.09 -3.12
C SER A 581 -14.57 11.04 -1.80
N HIS A 582 -15.33 12.09 -1.53
CA HIS A 582 -16.11 12.26 -0.29
C HIS A 582 -15.25 12.06 0.96
N ALA A 583 -14.00 12.51 0.90
CA ALA A 583 -13.05 12.34 1.98
C ALA A 583 -13.40 13.22 3.17
N SER A 584 -13.36 12.64 4.36
CA SER A 584 -13.41 13.38 5.62
C SER A 584 -12.42 12.79 6.61
N MET A 585 -11.69 13.64 7.32
CA MET A 585 -10.65 13.25 8.26
C MET A 585 -10.36 14.41 9.21
N GLY A 586 -10.02 14.08 10.45
CA GLY A 586 -9.67 15.06 11.46
C GLY A 586 -8.17 15.25 11.62
N ASN A 587 -7.79 16.42 12.16
CA ASN A 587 -6.39 16.78 12.46
C ASN A 587 -5.46 16.76 11.22
N VAL A 588 -5.84 17.48 10.16
CA VAL A 588 -5.08 17.51 8.89
C VAL A 588 -4.15 18.71 8.82
N VAL A 589 -4.67 19.93 8.96
CA VAL A 589 -3.91 21.17 8.81
C VAL A 589 -4.04 21.98 10.10
N ALA A 590 -2.95 22.15 10.85
CA ALA A 590 -2.93 22.89 12.12
C ALA A 590 -4.07 22.49 13.10
N GLY A 591 -4.38 21.20 13.18
CA GLY A 591 -5.46 20.69 14.05
C GLY A 591 -6.88 20.79 13.47
N ARG A 592 -7.06 21.31 12.25
CA ARG A 592 -8.37 21.45 11.61
C ARG A 592 -8.76 20.20 10.83
N ASP A 593 -10.06 19.93 10.82
CA ASP A 593 -10.68 18.82 10.10
C ASP A 593 -10.88 19.19 8.62
N VAL A 594 -10.84 18.18 7.76
CA VAL A 594 -11.18 18.25 6.34
C VAL A 594 -12.48 17.49 6.11
N ALA A 595 -13.39 18.08 5.34
CA ALA A 595 -14.67 17.48 4.99
C ALA A 595 -14.97 17.63 3.48
N ASN A 596 -15.75 16.68 2.95
CA ASN A 596 -16.21 16.65 1.56
C ASN A 596 -15.08 16.86 0.53
N ALA A 597 -13.89 16.33 0.82
CA ALA A 597 -12.75 16.52 -0.05
C ALA A 597 -12.73 15.52 -1.21
N ARG A 598 -12.22 15.97 -2.36
CA ARG A 598 -11.88 15.17 -3.52
C ARG A 598 -10.48 15.54 -3.98
N PHE A 599 -9.58 14.57 -4.02
CA PHE A 599 -8.19 14.79 -4.38
C PHE A 599 -7.59 13.59 -5.10
N GLY A 600 -6.67 13.89 -6.02
CA GLY A 600 -5.73 12.96 -6.61
C GLY A 600 -4.43 12.94 -5.81
N LEU A 601 -3.79 11.78 -5.73
CA LEU A 601 -2.56 11.56 -4.99
C LEU A 601 -1.62 10.67 -5.80
N ASP A 602 -0.47 11.20 -6.19
CA ASP A 602 0.62 10.46 -6.81
C ASP A 602 1.71 10.20 -5.78
N VAL A 603 2.12 8.93 -5.65
CA VAL A 603 3.15 8.49 -4.70
C VAL A 603 4.19 7.66 -5.42
N THR A 604 5.45 8.03 -5.25
CA THR A 604 6.61 7.27 -5.74
C THR A 604 7.58 6.97 -4.59
N THR A 605 8.66 6.25 -4.85
CA THR A 605 9.78 6.11 -3.89
C THR A 605 10.42 7.45 -3.51
N ASP A 606 10.32 8.44 -4.40
CA ASP A 606 11.07 9.68 -4.32
C ASP A 606 10.24 10.81 -3.72
N GLY A 607 8.91 10.71 -3.75
CA GLY A 607 8.04 11.74 -3.21
C GLY A 607 6.55 11.48 -3.41
N LEU A 608 5.76 12.45 -2.97
CA LEU A 608 4.31 12.47 -3.01
C LEU A 608 3.84 13.80 -3.57
N ALA A 609 2.84 13.77 -4.45
CA ALA A 609 2.15 14.95 -4.96
C ALA A 609 0.65 14.77 -4.78
N LEU A 610 -0.04 15.77 -4.22
CA LEU A 610 -1.47 15.78 -3.98
C LEU A 610 -2.07 17.04 -4.61
N SER A 611 -3.23 16.88 -5.24
CA SER A 611 -4.01 18.00 -5.76
C SER A 611 -5.50 17.73 -5.58
N GLY A 612 -6.24 18.72 -5.07
CA GLY A 612 -7.68 18.58 -4.91
C GLY A 612 -8.36 19.76 -4.28
N HIS A 613 -9.64 19.57 -3.95
CA HIS A 613 -10.47 20.56 -3.28
C HIS A 613 -11.24 19.92 -2.13
N GLY A 614 -11.62 20.72 -1.14
CA GLY A 614 -12.39 20.28 0.01
C GLY A 614 -12.68 21.41 0.99
N VAL A 615 -13.38 21.10 2.07
CA VAL A 615 -13.65 22.07 3.13
C VAL A 615 -12.65 21.87 4.26
N ILE A 616 -11.71 22.80 4.44
CA ILE A 616 -10.67 22.75 5.48
C ILE A 616 -11.07 23.70 6.60
N GLY A 617 -11.37 23.16 7.79
CA GLY A 617 -11.73 23.97 8.95
C GLY A 617 -12.92 24.92 8.69
N GLY A 618 -13.88 24.54 7.85
CA GLY A 618 -15.04 25.36 7.47
C GLY A 618 -14.86 26.18 6.18
N LEU A 619 -13.64 26.26 5.65
CA LEU A 619 -13.32 27.06 4.47
C LEU A 619 -13.25 26.18 3.21
N PRO A 620 -14.03 26.46 2.15
CA PRO A 620 -13.91 25.76 0.86
C PRO A 620 -12.59 26.15 0.19
N SER A 621 -11.70 25.18 0.01
CA SER A 621 -10.33 25.43 -0.44
C SER A 621 -9.89 24.48 -1.55
N GLU A 622 -9.02 24.99 -2.42
CA GLU A 622 -8.21 24.19 -3.35
C GLU A 622 -6.80 24.06 -2.77
N LEU A 623 -6.21 22.87 -2.85
CA LEU A 623 -4.92 22.54 -2.25
C LEU A 623 -4.06 21.75 -3.24
N THR A 624 -2.81 22.19 -3.41
CA THR A 624 -1.72 21.34 -3.89
C THR A 624 -0.69 21.13 -2.79
N TYR A 625 -0.14 19.93 -2.70
CA TYR A 625 0.83 19.56 -1.67
C TYR A 625 1.87 18.59 -2.26
N ASP A 626 3.15 18.86 -2.02
CA ASP A 626 4.25 18.02 -2.45
C ASP A 626 5.17 17.69 -1.26
N MET A 627 5.66 16.45 -1.20
CA MET A 627 6.66 15.98 -0.24
C MET A 627 7.76 15.19 -0.96
N ASP A 628 9.02 15.44 -0.61
CA ASP A 628 10.19 14.71 -1.12
C ASP A 628 10.69 13.71 -0.06
N PHE A 629 10.75 12.44 -0.44
CA PHE A 629 11.15 11.32 0.43
C PHE A 629 12.63 10.98 0.34
N ARG A 630 13.40 11.63 -0.54
CA ARG A 630 14.82 11.38 -0.72
C ARG A 630 15.61 11.89 0.49
N SER A 631 16.84 11.42 0.62
CA SER A 631 17.74 11.94 1.64
C SER A 631 18.15 13.37 1.26
N LEU A 632 17.59 14.37 1.96
CA LEU A 632 17.82 15.78 1.71
C LEU A 632 18.81 16.40 2.72
N PRO A 633 19.62 17.40 2.33
CA PRO A 633 20.37 18.20 3.28
C PRO A 633 19.42 19.06 4.14
N PRO A 634 19.81 19.45 5.37
CA PRO A 634 18.92 20.13 6.34
C PRO A 634 18.19 21.37 5.82
N GLU A 635 18.82 22.11 4.91
CA GLU A 635 18.32 23.35 4.30
C GLU A 635 17.52 23.15 3.00
N ALA A 636 17.41 21.94 2.48
CA ALA A 636 16.58 21.66 1.31
C ALA A 636 15.09 21.58 1.68
N VAL A 637 14.25 21.96 0.72
CA VAL A 637 12.79 21.92 0.84
C VAL A 637 12.31 20.47 0.81
N ALA A 638 11.72 20.02 1.91
CA ALA A 638 11.16 18.69 2.02
C ALA A 638 9.65 18.66 1.72
N GLU A 639 8.95 19.75 2.02
CA GLU A 639 7.51 19.86 1.78
C GLU A 639 7.15 21.26 1.25
N LYS A 640 6.12 21.32 0.40
CA LYS A 640 5.49 22.58 -0.02
C LYS A 640 3.99 22.39 -0.21
N ALA A 641 3.22 23.43 0.03
CA ALA A 641 1.79 23.43 -0.27
C ALA A 641 1.32 24.80 -0.75
N HIS A 642 0.37 24.81 -1.68
CA HIS A 642 -0.34 26.00 -2.08
C HIS A 642 -1.83 25.78 -1.84
N LEU A 643 -2.45 26.70 -1.10
CA LEU A 643 -3.87 26.63 -0.75
C LEU A 643 -4.54 27.95 -1.12
N THR A 644 -5.65 27.88 -1.84
CA THR A 644 -6.51 29.05 -2.10
C THR A 644 -7.89 28.81 -1.51
N THR A 645 -8.49 29.86 -0.95
CA THR A 645 -9.82 29.78 -0.36
C THR A 645 -10.55 31.11 -0.49
N ARG A 646 -11.86 31.03 -0.73
CA ARG A 646 -12.75 32.19 -0.67
C ARG A 646 -13.43 32.27 0.68
N ILE A 647 -13.24 33.39 1.36
CA ILE A 647 -13.80 33.70 2.67
C ILE A 647 -15.03 34.59 2.45
N THR A 648 -16.17 34.18 3.01
CA THR A 648 -17.42 34.94 3.11
C THR A 648 -17.80 35.02 4.58
N PRO A 649 -18.79 35.86 4.98
CA PRO A 649 -19.24 35.89 6.37
C PRO A 649 -19.66 34.51 6.90
N ASP A 650 -20.35 33.72 6.07
CA ASP A 650 -20.78 32.37 6.43
C ASP A 650 -19.59 31.40 6.60
N THR A 651 -18.60 31.43 5.71
CA THR A 651 -17.44 30.51 5.80
C THR A 651 -16.47 30.95 6.90
N ALA A 652 -16.33 32.25 7.16
CA ALA A 652 -15.60 32.77 8.30
C ALA A 652 -16.25 32.32 9.62
N LEU A 653 -17.57 32.43 9.74
CA LEU A 653 -18.32 31.94 10.90
C LEU A 653 -18.18 30.43 11.06
N ALA A 654 -18.27 29.65 9.97
CA ALA A 654 -18.02 28.22 9.97
C ALA A 654 -16.60 27.84 10.40
N ALA A 655 -15.62 28.72 10.14
CA ALA A 655 -14.24 28.58 10.61
C ALA A 655 -14.03 28.98 12.09
N GLY A 656 -15.08 29.47 12.75
CA GLY A 656 -15.06 29.96 14.13
C GLY A 656 -14.66 31.42 14.27
N ILE A 657 -14.65 32.18 13.17
CA ILE A 657 -14.35 33.61 13.15
C ILE A 657 -15.67 34.38 13.08
N ALA A 658 -16.11 34.91 14.22
CA ALA A 658 -17.30 35.74 14.27
C ALA A 658 -16.99 37.13 13.70
N THR A 659 -17.58 37.46 12.56
CA THR A 659 -17.31 38.75 11.88
C THR A 659 -18.31 39.84 12.25
N GLY A 660 -19.50 39.47 12.78
CA GLY A 660 -20.55 40.43 13.13
C GLY A 660 -21.00 41.22 11.90
N GLN A 661 -21.24 42.52 12.06
CA GLN A 661 -21.56 43.44 10.95
C GLN A 661 -20.31 44.07 10.30
N HIS A 662 -19.11 43.59 10.63
CA HIS A 662 -17.85 44.23 10.22
C HIS A 662 -17.30 43.74 8.88
N PHE A 663 -17.87 42.68 8.31
CA PHE A 663 -17.44 42.09 7.04
C PHE A 663 -18.64 41.60 6.25
N ASP A 664 -18.77 42.12 5.03
CA ASP A 664 -19.70 41.69 4.00
C ASP A 664 -18.93 41.42 2.69
N GLY A 665 -19.57 40.75 1.72
CA GLY A 665 -18.95 40.41 0.44
C GLY A 665 -18.02 39.19 0.54
N SER A 666 -16.83 39.26 -0.06
CA SER A 666 -15.88 38.14 -0.07
C SER A 666 -14.42 38.59 -0.09
N ALA A 667 -13.55 37.76 0.50
CA ALA A 667 -12.10 37.92 0.45
C ALA A 667 -11.45 36.64 -0.06
N ASP A 668 -10.41 36.75 -0.87
CA ASP A 668 -9.68 35.60 -1.41
C ASP A 668 -8.35 35.45 -0.66
N LEU A 669 -8.12 34.31 -0.01
CA LEU A 669 -6.92 34.01 0.75
C LEU A 669 -6.07 32.99 -0.01
N ALA A 670 -4.82 33.34 -0.29
CA ALA A 670 -3.78 32.44 -0.76
C ALA A 670 -2.80 32.14 0.37
N VAL A 671 -2.44 30.87 0.53
CA VAL A 671 -1.52 30.37 1.55
C VAL A 671 -0.41 29.56 0.88
N GLU A 672 0.82 29.92 1.18
CA GLU A 672 2.04 29.23 0.74
C GLU A 672 2.70 28.60 1.95
N TYR A 673 2.80 27.27 1.98
CA TYR A 673 3.52 26.53 3.01
C TYR A 673 4.81 25.95 2.43
N GLN A 674 5.88 26.02 3.21
CA GLN A 674 7.15 25.41 2.87
C GLN A 674 7.83 24.88 4.14
N GLN A 675 8.32 23.66 4.13
CA GLN A 675 9.09 23.08 5.24
C GLN A 675 10.42 22.51 4.73
N LEU A 676 11.49 22.80 5.45
CA LEU A 676 12.83 22.29 5.21
C LEU A 676 13.03 20.93 5.89
N ALA A 677 14.03 20.17 5.44
CA ALA A 677 14.35 18.85 5.98
C ALA A 677 14.70 18.84 7.49
N ASN A 678 15.10 19.98 8.06
CA ASN A 678 15.32 20.15 9.50
C ASN A 678 14.04 20.45 10.32
N HIS A 679 12.85 20.37 9.71
CA HIS A 679 11.54 20.65 10.30
C HIS A 679 11.28 22.12 10.68
N THR A 680 12.06 23.05 10.14
CA THR A 680 11.70 24.48 10.15
C THR A 680 10.89 24.80 8.91
N GLY A 681 9.88 25.65 9.04
CA GLY A 681 8.98 25.97 7.93
C GLY A 681 8.47 27.40 7.96
N THR A 682 7.84 27.79 6.87
CA THR A 682 7.20 29.10 6.69
C THR A 682 5.78 28.90 6.15
N VAL A 683 4.87 29.79 6.59
CA VAL A 683 3.52 29.90 6.02
C VAL A 683 3.29 31.35 5.62
N GLY A 684 3.31 31.63 4.32
CA GLY A 684 2.91 32.92 3.76
C GLY A 684 1.39 32.99 3.64
N LEU A 685 0.78 34.03 4.19
CA LEU A 685 -0.65 34.33 4.07
C LEU A 685 -0.80 35.61 3.24
N ASN A 686 -1.64 35.59 2.20
CA ASN A 686 -1.98 36.74 1.39
C ASN A 686 -3.50 36.80 1.21
N LEU A 687 -4.12 37.81 1.82
CA LEU A 687 -5.56 38.05 1.80
C LEU A 687 -5.87 39.23 0.89
N ASP A 688 -6.52 38.97 -0.23
CA ASP A 688 -7.10 39.99 -1.12
C ASP A 688 -8.50 40.35 -0.61
N LEU A 689 -8.66 41.62 -0.22
CA LEU A 689 -9.91 42.15 0.29
C LEU A 689 -10.68 42.93 -0.77
N ASN A 690 -10.27 43.00 -2.04
CA ASN A 690 -10.87 43.87 -3.06
C ASN A 690 -12.40 43.76 -3.15
N HIS A 691 -12.95 42.55 -2.97
CA HIS A 691 -14.39 42.27 -3.00
C HIS A 691 -15.07 42.29 -1.61
N ALA A 692 -14.33 42.64 -0.56
CA ALA A 692 -14.82 42.75 0.80
C ALA A 692 -15.31 44.17 1.09
N ASP A 693 -16.46 44.25 1.74
CA ASP A 693 -16.97 45.44 2.40
C ASP A 693 -16.63 45.31 3.89
N ILE A 694 -15.77 46.20 4.41
CA ILE A 694 -15.23 46.13 5.77
C ILE A 694 -15.64 47.38 6.54
N HIS A 695 -16.28 47.17 7.68
CA HIS A 695 -16.75 48.23 8.58
C HIS A 695 -16.19 47.96 9.97
N ILE A 696 -15.00 48.49 10.28
CA ILE A 696 -14.43 48.40 11.63
C ILE A 696 -14.29 49.78 12.25
N PRO A 697 -14.26 49.91 13.58
CA PRO A 697 -14.05 51.20 14.22
C PRO A 697 -12.81 51.89 13.64
N MET A 698 -12.96 53.17 13.26
CA MET A 698 -11.90 54.03 12.70
C MET A 698 -11.50 53.76 11.24
N TRP A 699 -11.91 52.66 10.64
CA TRP A 699 -11.60 52.35 9.24
C TRP A 699 -12.73 51.61 8.55
N HIS A 700 -13.15 52.15 7.42
CA HIS A 700 -14.21 51.61 6.61
C HIS A 700 -13.73 51.51 5.17
N LYS A 701 -14.25 50.52 4.46
CA LYS A 701 -13.88 50.22 3.09
C LYS A 701 -15.07 49.62 2.38
N THR A 702 -15.45 50.19 1.25
CA THR A 702 -16.48 49.62 0.38
C THR A 702 -15.90 48.59 -0.58
N ALA A 703 -16.68 47.57 -0.93
CA ALA A 703 -16.32 46.60 -1.97
C ALA A 703 -15.93 47.31 -3.30
N GLY A 704 -14.85 46.84 -3.94
CA GLY A 704 -14.26 47.39 -5.16
C GLY A 704 -13.07 48.33 -4.93
N GLN A 705 -12.84 48.78 -3.69
CA GLN A 705 -11.61 49.50 -3.34
C GLN A 705 -10.47 48.49 -3.11
N PRO A 706 -9.22 48.75 -3.57
CA PRO A 706 -8.12 47.82 -3.34
C PRO A 706 -7.71 47.82 -1.87
N ALA A 707 -7.69 46.62 -1.25
CA ALA A 707 -7.03 46.42 0.04
C ALA A 707 -6.51 44.99 0.13
N GLN A 708 -5.42 44.80 0.86
CA GLN A 708 -4.77 43.51 1.05
C GLN A 708 -4.18 43.41 2.45
N ALA A 709 -4.08 42.19 2.97
CA ALA A 709 -3.34 41.88 4.18
C ALA A 709 -2.39 40.70 3.92
N SER A 710 -1.20 40.73 4.48
CA SER A 710 -0.23 39.64 4.36
C SER A 710 0.50 39.40 5.68
N ALA A 711 0.97 38.17 5.88
CA ALA A 711 1.77 37.77 7.02
C ALA A 711 2.65 36.55 6.66
N THR A 712 3.75 36.36 7.38
CA THR A 712 4.60 35.17 7.26
C THR A 712 4.76 34.53 8.64
N LEU A 713 4.20 33.33 8.82
CA LEU A 713 4.34 32.55 10.04
C LEU A 713 5.62 31.71 9.95
N MET A 714 6.44 31.70 11.00
CA MET A 714 7.61 30.82 11.14
C MET A 714 7.23 29.60 11.97
N LEU A 715 7.56 28.41 11.49
CA LEU A 715 7.28 27.12 12.12
C LEU A 715 8.57 26.45 12.59
N ASP A 716 8.56 25.88 13.81
CA ASP A 716 9.55 24.90 14.29
C ASP A 716 8.80 23.62 14.69
N ARG A 717 9.09 22.51 14.01
CA ARG A 717 8.46 21.20 14.21
C ARG A 717 6.92 21.31 14.26
N GLY A 718 6.36 22.08 13.32
CA GLY A 718 4.93 22.30 13.17
C GLY A 718 4.30 23.30 14.15
N GLN A 719 5.06 23.93 15.05
CA GLN A 719 4.55 24.95 15.98
C GLN A 719 4.92 26.36 15.49
N ILE A 720 3.96 27.30 15.56
CA ILE A 720 4.21 28.70 15.21
C ILE A 720 5.08 29.35 16.29
N THR A 721 6.24 29.87 15.90
CA THR A 721 7.22 30.52 16.78
C THR A 721 7.25 32.04 16.62
N ASN A 722 6.96 32.54 15.42
CA ASN A 722 6.98 33.96 15.11
C ASN A 722 6.03 34.28 13.96
N VAL A 723 5.52 35.51 13.91
CA VAL A 723 4.78 36.07 12.76
C VAL A 723 5.52 37.31 12.30
N ASP A 724 6.21 37.20 11.17
CA ASP A 724 6.91 38.29 10.54
C ASP A 724 6.09 38.90 9.40
N ARG A 725 6.51 40.08 8.94
CA ARG A 725 5.95 40.76 7.76
C ARG A 725 4.42 40.92 7.81
N LEU A 726 3.84 41.15 8.99
CA LEU A 726 2.42 41.47 9.10
C LEU A 726 2.21 42.85 8.48
N GLN A 727 1.49 42.91 7.37
CA GLN A 727 1.21 44.14 6.66
C GLN A 727 -0.26 44.17 6.23
N ALA A 728 -0.93 45.30 6.43
CA ALA A 728 -2.25 45.55 5.86
C ALA A 728 -2.26 46.91 5.16
N THR A 729 -2.77 46.97 3.94
CA THR A 729 -2.87 48.19 3.13
C THR A 729 -4.25 48.30 2.51
N GLY A 730 -4.83 49.51 2.52
CA GLY A 730 -6.13 49.80 1.93
C GLY A 730 -6.35 51.31 1.79
N PRO A 731 -7.57 51.74 1.47
CA PRO A 731 -7.92 53.16 1.42
C PRO A 731 -7.62 53.81 2.77
N ASP A 732 -6.73 54.80 2.76
CA ASP A 732 -6.28 55.52 3.96
C ASP A 732 -5.78 54.63 5.11
N MET A 733 -5.37 53.38 4.82
CA MET A 733 -4.85 52.43 5.81
C MET A 733 -3.50 51.86 5.37
N ASN A 734 -2.52 51.94 6.26
CA ASN A 734 -1.25 51.23 6.14
C ASN A 734 -0.77 50.81 7.54
N VAL A 735 -0.70 49.51 7.79
CA VAL A 735 -0.29 48.93 9.07
C VAL A 735 0.85 47.95 8.82
N VAL A 736 1.94 48.07 9.60
CA VAL A 736 3.09 47.17 9.53
C VAL A 736 3.44 46.71 10.95
N GLY A 737 3.63 45.42 11.12
CA GLY A 737 3.94 44.82 12.41
C GLY A 737 4.53 43.42 12.35
N LYS A 738 4.63 42.81 13.52
CA LYS A 738 5.07 41.43 13.76
C LYS A 738 4.46 40.91 15.06
N ALA A 739 4.32 39.60 15.21
CA ALA A 739 3.91 38.99 16.47
C ALA A 739 4.93 37.94 16.95
N GLN A 740 5.24 37.94 18.24
CA GLN A 740 6.17 37.01 18.86
C GLN A 740 5.40 36.00 19.70
N LEU A 741 5.60 34.70 19.43
CA LEU A 741 4.96 33.60 20.14
C LEU A 741 6.03 32.68 20.71
N ARG A 742 6.51 32.99 21.92
CA ARG A 742 7.51 32.17 22.61
C ARG A 742 6.82 31.28 23.64
N ALA A 743 7.23 30.03 23.71
CA ALA A 743 6.76 29.12 24.76
C ALA A 743 7.01 29.72 26.16
N GLY A 744 5.99 29.69 27.02
CA GLY A 744 6.04 30.25 28.37
C GLY A 744 6.06 31.78 28.48
N HIS A 745 5.87 32.53 27.37
CA HIS A 745 5.78 34.00 27.39
C HIS A 745 4.50 34.48 26.72
N ALA A 746 3.96 35.60 27.22
CA ALA A 746 2.76 36.24 26.68
C ALA A 746 2.89 36.51 25.16
N PRO A 747 1.93 36.07 24.33
CA PRO A 747 1.92 36.46 22.92
C PRO A 747 1.92 37.97 22.80
N GLU A 748 2.81 38.48 21.98
CA GLU A 748 3.01 39.92 21.82
C GLU A 748 2.86 40.31 20.35
N LEU A 749 1.96 41.23 20.04
CA LEU A 749 1.81 41.86 18.74
C LEU A 749 2.41 43.26 18.79
N ILE A 750 3.37 43.53 17.90
CA ILE A 750 4.07 44.80 17.78
C ILE A 750 3.68 45.41 16.43
N ILE A 751 2.94 46.51 16.46
CA ILE A 751 2.63 47.34 15.30
C ILE A 751 3.71 48.42 15.22
N SER A 752 4.73 48.19 14.41
CA SER A 752 5.85 49.12 14.21
C SER A 752 5.41 50.45 13.60
N SER A 753 4.39 50.42 12.75
CA SER A 753 3.74 51.62 12.25
C SER A 753 2.29 51.36 11.87
N PHE A 754 1.42 52.33 12.16
CA PHE A 754 0.08 52.40 11.61
C PHE A 754 -0.17 53.80 11.03
N ARG A 755 -0.95 53.85 9.97
CA ARG A 755 -1.62 55.04 9.45
C ARG A 755 -3.05 54.63 9.13
N ILE A 756 -4.03 55.26 9.76
CA ILE A 756 -5.46 55.01 9.54
C ILE A 756 -6.14 56.36 9.48
N ALA A 757 -6.61 56.76 8.30
CA ALA A 757 -7.04 58.13 8.01
C ALA A 757 -5.97 59.14 8.49
N ARG A 758 -6.31 60.00 9.46
CA ARG A 758 -5.36 60.97 10.06
C ARG A 758 -4.59 60.43 11.27
N SER A 759 -4.90 59.22 11.74
CA SER A 759 -4.19 58.60 12.86
C SER A 759 -2.87 58.00 12.39
N SER A 760 -1.78 58.24 13.11
CA SER A 760 -0.47 57.66 12.83
C SER A 760 0.37 57.43 14.08
N GLY A 761 1.05 56.30 14.15
CA GLY A 761 1.84 55.93 15.32
C GLY A 761 2.37 54.50 15.28
N HIS A 762 2.65 53.96 16.45
CA HIS A 762 2.99 52.56 16.69
C HIS A 762 2.20 52.04 17.89
N ALA A 763 2.01 50.73 17.96
CA ALA A 763 1.26 50.11 19.03
C ALA A 763 1.87 48.77 19.45
N ARG A 764 1.58 48.36 20.68
CA ARG A 764 2.00 47.09 21.27
C ARG A 764 0.80 46.47 21.96
N LEU A 765 0.57 45.18 21.73
CA LEU A 765 -0.50 44.42 22.35
C LEU A 765 0.10 43.16 22.97
N VAL A 766 -0.15 42.92 24.25
CA VAL A 766 0.31 41.73 24.98
C VAL A 766 -0.91 40.97 25.48
N LEU A 767 -1.05 39.72 25.04
CA LEU A 767 -2.15 38.84 25.38
C LEU A 767 -1.79 37.95 26.59
N PRO A 768 -2.75 37.64 27.48
CA PRO A 768 -2.48 36.79 28.64
C PRO A 768 -2.14 35.33 28.26
N GLN A 769 -1.28 34.66 29.05
CA GLN A 769 -0.81 33.28 28.79
C GLN A 769 -1.60 32.16 29.47
N ASP A 770 -2.44 32.46 30.47
CA ASP A 770 -3.13 31.42 31.23
C ASP A 770 -4.37 31.97 31.97
N LYS A 771 -5.25 31.10 32.46
CA LYS A 771 -6.51 31.44 33.17
C LYS A 771 -6.34 32.25 34.46
N SER A 772 -5.11 32.58 34.87
CA SER A 772 -4.78 33.27 36.13
C SER A 772 -4.63 34.79 36.01
N GLY A 773 -4.61 35.35 34.79
CA GLY A 773 -4.65 36.79 34.57
C GLY A 773 -5.31 37.12 33.24
N ASN A 774 -6.51 37.69 33.26
CA ASN A 774 -7.32 37.97 32.06
C ASN A 774 -7.06 39.35 31.44
N MET A 775 -5.96 40.02 31.79
CA MET A 775 -5.72 41.40 31.37
C MET A 775 -4.91 41.49 30.09
N ILE A 776 -5.48 42.17 29.09
CA ILE A 776 -4.83 42.53 27.83
C ILE A 776 -4.10 43.86 28.04
N HIS A 777 -2.80 43.91 27.75
CA HIS A 777 -2.06 45.18 27.78
C HIS A 777 -1.95 45.77 26.38
N VAL A 778 -2.36 47.03 26.23
CA VAL A 778 -2.28 47.80 24.99
C VAL A 778 -1.42 49.03 25.25
N GLY A 779 -0.36 49.21 24.46
CA GLY A 779 0.42 50.45 24.42
C GLY A 779 0.22 51.12 23.07
N VAL A 780 -0.17 52.39 23.04
CA VAL A 780 -0.37 53.18 21.82
C VAL A 780 0.46 54.45 21.91
N TYR A 781 1.33 54.64 20.93
CA TYR A 781 2.19 55.82 20.81
C TYR A 781 1.91 56.47 19.46
N ALA A 782 1.24 57.61 19.46
CA ALA A 782 0.74 58.25 18.25
C ALA A 782 1.29 59.67 18.09
N ASP A 783 1.68 60.03 16.86
CA ASP A 783 1.88 61.43 16.50
C ASP A 783 0.52 62.14 16.43
N THR A 784 -0.45 61.48 15.80
CA THR A 784 -1.84 61.91 15.76
C THR A 784 -2.70 60.69 16.02
N LEU A 785 -3.65 60.78 16.96
CA LEU A 785 -4.67 59.76 17.19
C LEU A 785 -6.04 60.42 17.07
N ASP A 786 -6.87 59.94 16.15
CA ASP A 786 -8.20 60.51 15.92
C ASP A 786 -9.32 59.62 16.42
N LEU A 787 -9.68 59.75 17.69
CA LEU A 787 -10.79 59.02 18.29
C LEU A 787 -12.16 59.66 18.00
N SER A 788 -12.23 60.73 17.19
CA SER A 788 -13.49 61.39 16.90
C SER A 788 -14.56 60.47 16.27
N PRO A 789 -14.25 59.46 15.42
CA PRO A 789 -15.26 58.52 14.93
C PRO A 789 -15.94 57.70 16.03
N LEU A 790 -15.24 57.46 17.16
CA LEU A 790 -15.78 56.72 18.30
C LEU A 790 -16.64 57.59 19.22
N ILE A 791 -16.46 58.92 19.20
CA ILE A 791 -17.13 59.86 20.10
C ILE A 791 -18.28 60.57 19.38
N ASP A 792 -18.03 61.14 18.20
CA ASP A 792 -19.03 61.90 17.43
C ASP A 792 -19.91 60.99 16.53
N GLY A 793 -19.60 59.70 16.45
CA GLY A 793 -20.23 58.74 15.54
C GLY A 793 -19.68 58.83 14.10
N ASP A 794 -19.76 57.71 13.38
CA ASP A 794 -19.34 57.64 11.98
C ASP A 794 -20.43 58.22 11.04
N GLU A 795 -20.03 59.00 10.03
CA GLU A 795 -20.96 59.55 9.04
C GLU A 795 -21.48 58.49 8.07
N HIS A 796 -20.81 57.35 8.00
CA HIS A 796 -21.14 56.23 7.11
C HIS A 796 -22.03 55.17 7.75
N GLU A 797 -22.38 55.28 9.04
CA GLU A 797 -23.44 54.46 9.62
C GLU A 797 -24.73 54.73 8.84
N ARG A 798 -25.26 53.71 8.17
CA ARG A 798 -26.56 53.78 7.49
C ARG A 798 -27.61 54.12 8.52
N THR A 799 -27.97 55.40 8.57
CA THR A 799 -29.12 55.89 9.33
C THR A 799 -30.39 55.25 8.77
N THR A 800 -30.81 54.10 9.30
CA THR A 800 -32.24 53.90 9.52
C THR A 800 -32.66 55.07 10.39
N ALA A 801 -33.54 55.90 9.83
CA ALA A 801 -33.98 57.16 10.38
C ALA A 801 -34.55 57.00 11.80
N GLU A 802 -33.70 57.01 12.82
CA GLU A 802 -34.09 57.46 14.15
C GLU A 802 -33.89 58.98 14.19
N PRO A 803 -34.88 59.74 14.70
CA PRO A 803 -34.74 61.16 14.87
C PRO A 803 -33.54 61.41 15.79
N LYS A 804 -32.62 62.33 15.40
CA LYS A 804 -31.55 62.82 16.27
C LYS A 804 -32.16 63.10 17.65
N LYS A 805 -31.93 62.20 18.62
CA LYS A 805 -32.30 62.44 20.00
C LYS A 805 -31.61 63.74 20.41
N PRO A 806 -32.29 64.63 21.17
CA PRO A 806 -31.64 65.82 21.68
C PRO A 806 -30.34 65.44 22.38
N THR A 807 -29.33 66.31 22.28
CA THR A 807 -28.04 66.21 22.92
C THR A 807 -28.22 66.18 24.44
N ASN A 808 -28.60 65.03 24.99
CA ASN A 808 -28.47 64.80 26.42
C ASN A 808 -26.98 64.58 26.69
N TYR A 809 -26.46 65.18 27.75
CA TYR A 809 -25.11 64.90 28.25
C TYR A 809 -25.11 63.51 28.84
N HIS A 810 -25.11 62.49 27.98
CA HIS A 810 -25.03 61.10 28.42
C HIS A 810 -23.68 60.91 29.10
N VAL A 811 -23.70 60.58 30.39
CA VAL A 811 -22.49 60.16 31.08
C VAL A 811 -22.18 58.74 30.57
N PRO A 812 -21.05 58.53 29.89
CA PRO A 812 -20.70 57.20 29.41
C PRO A 812 -20.70 56.24 30.60
N GLU A 813 -21.29 55.06 30.46
CA GLU A 813 -21.40 54.08 31.56
C GLU A 813 -20.03 53.79 32.19
N ALA A 814 -18.97 53.74 31.37
CA ALA A 814 -17.58 53.61 31.79
C ALA A 814 -17.09 54.74 32.74
N ALA A 815 -17.69 55.93 32.66
CA ALA A 815 -17.41 57.08 33.52
C ALA A 815 -18.29 57.12 34.80
N THR A 816 -19.32 56.28 34.89
CA THR A 816 -20.27 56.27 36.03
C THR A 816 -19.81 55.43 37.22
N GLY A 817 -18.67 54.73 37.12
CA GLY A 817 -18.14 53.88 38.20
C GLY A 817 -18.94 52.60 38.47
N LYS A 818 -20.11 52.44 37.84
CA LYS A 818 -21.01 51.29 37.95
C LYS A 818 -20.39 50.00 37.43
N LEU A 819 -20.85 48.87 37.98
CA LEU A 819 -20.51 47.54 37.47
C LEU A 819 -21.31 47.23 36.19
N HIS A 820 -20.61 46.92 35.10
CA HIS A 820 -21.20 46.53 33.82
C HIS A 820 -21.37 45.01 33.74
N GLY A 821 -22.59 44.51 33.47
CA GLY A 821 -22.86 43.16 32.92
C GLY A 821 -22.11 41.95 33.52
N PRO A 822 -22.10 40.78 32.83
CA PRO A 822 -21.13 39.73 33.12
C PRO A 822 -19.71 40.23 32.80
N PRO A 823 -18.67 39.81 33.55
CA PRO A 823 -17.31 40.32 33.39
C PRO A 823 -16.84 40.13 31.94
N GLY A 824 -16.53 41.26 31.30
CA GLY A 824 -15.82 41.31 30.03
C GLY A 824 -14.34 40.99 30.21
N THR A 825 -13.59 41.09 29.11
CA THR A 825 -12.14 40.97 29.14
C THR A 825 -11.54 42.19 29.86
N ALA A 826 -10.53 42.00 30.71
CA ALA A 826 -9.83 43.10 31.39
C ALA A 826 -8.78 43.73 30.45
N TRP A 827 -8.57 45.04 30.53
CA TRP A 827 -7.65 45.80 29.68
C TRP A 827 -6.80 46.77 30.49
N ALA A 828 -5.52 46.89 30.14
CA ALA A 828 -4.66 47.97 30.57
C ALA A 828 -4.17 48.73 29.33
N ILE A 829 -4.52 50.00 29.20
CA ILE A 829 -4.21 50.83 28.04
C ILE A 829 -3.25 51.94 28.46
N ASP A 830 -2.04 51.95 27.89
CA ASP A 830 -1.06 53.03 27.94
C ASP A 830 -1.11 53.80 26.62
N LEU A 831 -1.40 55.08 26.67
CA LEU A 831 -1.62 55.95 25.52
C LEU A 831 -0.77 57.21 25.63
N SER A 832 0.11 57.41 24.65
CA SER A 832 0.85 58.66 24.45
C SER A 832 0.53 59.23 23.08
N ALA A 833 -0.03 60.42 23.00
CA ALA A 833 -0.37 61.07 21.73
C ALA A 833 0.11 62.53 21.67
N ASN A 834 0.86 62.91 20.62
CA ASN A 834 1.24 64.30 20.42
C ASN A 834 0.01 65.17 20.08
N GLN A 835 -0.92 64.63 19.28
CA GLN A 835 -2.23 65.20 19.01
C GLN A 835 -3.33 64.13 19.16
N LEU A 836 -4.34 64.39 19.99
CA LEU A 836 -5.52 63.53 20.13
C LEU A 836 -6.78 64.29 19.71
N TRP A 837 -7.41 63.84 18.64
CA TRP A 837 -8.71 64.35 18.21
C TRP A 837 -9.81 63.55 18.88
N TYR A 838 -10.67 64.25 19.62
CA TYR A 838 -11.85 63.68 20.28
C TYR A 838 -13.15 64.13 19.60
N SER A 839 -13.06 65.12 18.69
CA SER A 839 -14.17 65.60 17.89
C SER A 839 -13.69 66.02 16.51
N LYS A 840 -14.54 65.89 15.49
CA LYS A 840 -14.22 66.22 14.10
C LYS A 840 -13.92 67.71 13.92
N ASN A 841 -14.58 68.57 14.69
CA ASN A 841 -14.62 70.01 14.45
C ASN A 841 -13.93 70.87 15.53
N LYS A 842 -13.49 70.24 16.64
CA LYS A 842 -12.81 70.95 17.74
C LYS A 842 -11.28 70.81 17.64
N GLN A 843 -10.56 71.70 18.33
CA GLN A 843 -9.10 71.62 18.42
C GLN A 843 -8.67 70.31 19.12
N PRO A 844 -7.61 69.63 18.65
CA PRO A 844 -7.12 68.43 19.30
C PRO A 844 -6.47 68.73 20.65
N LEU A 845 -6.49 67.74 21.54
CA LEU A 845 -5.65 67.73 22.72
C LEU A 845 -4.19 67.54 22.32
N ARG A 846 -3.26 68.19 23.02
CA ARG A 846 -1.83 68.14 22.72
C ARG A 846 -1.02 67.60 23.88
N THR A 847 -0.03 66.77 23.56
CA THR A 847 0.84 66.07 24.52
C THR A 847 -0.01 65.32 25.56
N VAL A 848 -0.81 64.37 25.09
CA VAL A 848 -1.65 63.52 25.93
C VAL A 848 -0.84 62.33 26.43
N GLN A 849 -0.85 62.10 27.73
CA GLN A 849 -0.41 60.85 28.35
C GLN A 849 -1.55 60.29 29.16
N ALA A 850 -1.93 59.05 28.90
CA ALA A 850 -3.05 58.42 29.55
C ALA A 850 -2.76 56.95 29.86
N TYR A 851 -3.20 56.50 31.02
CA TYR A 851 -3.14 55.12 31.47
C TYR A 851 -4.49 54.74 32.04
N PHE A 852 -5.06 53.62 31.59
CA PHE A 852 -6.36 53.11 32.02
C PHE A 852 -6.24 51.64 32.36
N GLU A 853 -6.74 51.19 33.52
CA GLU A 853 -6.96 49.77 33.81
C GLU A 853 -8.46 49.54 34.01
N ASP A 854 -9.05 48.68 33.19
CA ASP A 854 -10.41 48.19 33.31
C ASP A 854 -10.37 46.69 33.63
N ASN A 855 -11.09 46.26 34.67
CA ASN A 855 -11.09 44.87 35.11
C ASN A 855 -12.15 43.99 34.42
N GLY A 856 -12.74 44.47 33.34
CA GLY A 856 -13.83 43.84 32.60
C GLY A 856 -15.22 44.17 33.16
N LEU A 857 -15.29 44.88 34.29
CA LEU A 857 -16.53 45.32 34.93
C LEU A 857 -16.60 46.82 35.12
N ARG A 858 -15.47 47.52 35.29
CA ARG A 858 -15.37 48.97 35.45
C ARG A 858 -13.91 49.44 35.37
N LEU A 859 -13.73 50.74 35.14
CA LEU A 859 -12.44 51.41 35.21
C LEU A 859 -11.91 51.45 36.66
N GLU A 860 -10.79 50.77 36.93
CA GLU A 860 -10.19 50.65 38.26
C GLU A 860 -9.11 51.69 38.51
N LYS A 861 -8.23 51.90 37.52
CA LYS A 861 -7.15 52.89 37.57
C LYS A 861 -7.20 53.81 36.37
N MET A 862 -6.85 55.07 36.62
CA MET A 862 -6.72 56.08 35.57
C MET A 862 -5.59 57.04 35.91
N HIS A 863 -4.79 57.39 34.92
CA HIS A 863 -3.96 58.58 34.94
C HIS A 863 -4.12 59.27 33.59
N PHE A 864 -4.39 60.56 33.56
CA PHE A 864 -4.57 61.32 32.34
C PHE A 864 -3.92 62.69 32.50
N THR A 865 -3.12 63.11 31.53
CA THR A 865 -2.57 64.46 31.45
C THR A 865 -2.62 64.97 30.01
N MET A 866 -2.78 66.28 29.87
CA MET A 866 -2.65 66.99 28.60
C MET A 866 -1.93 68.33 28.80
N GLN A 867 -1.22 68.83 27.80
CA GLN A 867 -0.57 70.14 27.84
C GLN A 867 -1.34 71.23 27.07
N GLY A 868 -2.04 70.86 26.00
CA GLY A 868 -2.84 71.79 25.18
C GLY A 868 -4.22 71.23 24.86
N PRO A 869 -5.23 72.06 24.54
CA PRO A 869 -5.19 73.53 24.46
C PRO A 869 -4.97 74.24 25.81
N VAL A 870 -5.21 73.55 26.92
CA VAL A 870 -4.88 73.99 28.29
C VAL A 870 -4.36 72.78 29.07
N THR A 871 -3.46 72.99 30.03
CA THR A 871 -2.98 71.90 30.88
C THR A 871 -4.10 71.37 31.77
N ALA A 872 -4.25 70.05 31.85
CA ALA A 872 -5.13 69.39 32.82
C ALA A 872 -4.57 68.02 33.20
N SER A 873 -4.89 67.57 34.40
CA SER A 873 -4.53 66.23 34.88
C SER A 873 -5.66 65.60 35.68
N MET A 874 -5.76 64.28 35.63
CA MET A 874 -6.73 63.48 36.36
C MET A 874 -6.10 62.15 36.78
N SER A 875 -6.37 61.68 37.98
CA SER A 875 -5.94 60.38 38.47
C SER A 875 -7.03 59.70 39.28
N LEU A 876 -7.29 58.43 38.99
CA LEU A 876 -8.18 57.54 39.71
C LEU A 876 -7.36 56.35 40.22
N MET A 877 -7.36 56.10 41.53
CA MET A 877 -6.59 55.01 42.13
C MET A 877 -7.42 54.25 43.16
N PRO A 878 -7.36 52.90 43.20
CA PRO A 878 -8.01 52.11 44.23
C PRO A 878 -7.37 52.39 45.60
N THR A 879 -8.20 52.52 46.62
CA THR A 879 -7.82 52.76 48.02
C THR A 879 -8.72 51.93 48.94
N GLY A 880 -8.36 50.67 49.17
CA GLY A 880 -9.20 49.73 49.93
C GLY A 880 -10.45 49.33 49.14
N ALA A 881 -11.63 49.57 49.70
CA ALA A 881 -12.92 49.30 49.05
C ALA A 881 -13.48 50.50 48.25
N ASN A 882 -12.67 51.54 48.01
CA ASN A 882 -13.05 52.77 47.32
C ASN A 882 -12.07 53.08 46.18
N ARG A 883 -12.44 53.95 45.25
CA ARG A 883 -11.51 54.58 44.28
C ARG A 883 -11.42 56.08 44.51
N THR A 884 -10.22 56.61 44.70
CA THR A 884 -9.98 58.04 44.93
C THR A 884 -9.71 58.75 43.60
N LEU A 885 -10.46 59.81 43.31
CA LEU A 885 -10.32 60.67 42.14
C LEU A 885 -9.71 62.00 42.54
N HIS A 886 -8.64 62.39 41.83
CA HIS A 886 -8.06 63.72 41.88
C HIS A 886 -8.05 64.30 40.46
N ALA A 887 -8.60 65.49 40.26
CA ALA A 887 -8.48 66.22 39.00
C ALA A 887 -7.98 67.64 39.26
N HIS A 888 -7.08 68.11 38.40
CA HIS A 888 -6.45 69.41 38.53
C HIS A 888 -6.39 70.16 37.20
N ILE A 889 -6.94 71.37 37.20
CA ILE A 889 -6.94 72.28 36.05
C ILE A 889 -6.31 73.60 36.51
N PRO A 890 -5.06 73.90 36.14
CA PRO A 890 -4.37 75.13 36.54
C PRO A 890 -5.05 76.42 36.06
N ASP A 891 -5.72 76.39 34.91
CA ASP A 891 -6.50 77.52 34.37
C ASP A 891 -7.88 77.03 33.89
N MET A 892 -8.84 77.01 34.82
CA MET A 892 -10.22 76.61 34.61
C MET A 892 -10.91 77.49 33.57
N GLY A 893 -10.71 78.81 33.61
CA GLY A 893 -11.33 79.73 32.65
C GLY A 893 -10.87 79.44 31.22
N ALA A 894 -9.56 79.28 31.01
CA ALA A 894 -9.04 78.88 29.70
C ALA A 894 -9.57 77.50 29.27
N PHE A 895 -9.66 76.54 30.20
CA PHE A 895 -10.22 75.21 29.92
C PHE A 895 -11.69 75.30 29.48
N LEU A 896 -12.54 75.98 30.26
CA LEU A 896 -13.97 76.15 29.95
C LEU A 896 -14.18 76.86 28.61
N ALA A 897 -13.33 77.84 28.27
CA ALA A 897 -13.36 78.53 26.98
C ALA A 897 -12.91 77.61 25.83
N ALA A 898 -11.83 76.83 26.00
CA ALA A 898 -11.28 75.95 24.97
C ALA A 898 -12.26 74.83 24.56
N PHE A 899 -13.10 74.35 25.49
CA PHE A 899 -14.09 73.30 25.23
C PHE A 899 -15.50 73.82 24.94
N GLY A 900 -15.72 75.14 25.06
CA GLY A 900 -17.00 75.80 24.77
C GLY A 900 -18.07 75.60 25.84
N ILE A 901 -17.69 75.42 27.10
CA ILE A 901 -18.61 75.18 28.23
C ILE A 901 -19.10 76.52 28.81
N LEU A 902 -18.18 77.36 29.27
CA LEU A 902 -18.44 78.64 29.95
C LEU A 902 -17.34 79.65 29.55
N PRO A 903 -17.41 80.25 28.35
CA PRO A 903 -16.31 81.06 27.80
C PRO A 903 -16.10 82.40 28.51
N ASP A 904 -17.07 82.85 29.32
CA ASP A 904 -17.02 84.12 30.05
C ASP A 904 -16.31 84.01 31.43
N VAL A 905 -15.62 82.90 31.70
CA VAL A 905 -14.79 82.70 32.90
C VAL A 905 -13.30 82.88 32.54
N LYS A 906 -12.54 83.65 33.32
CA LYS A 906 -11.09 83.85 33.15
C LYS A 906 -10.32 83.43 34.40
N GLY A 907 -9.24 82.68 34.22
CA GLY A 907 -8.37 82.21 35.31
C GLY A 907 -9.05 81.16 36.20
N GLY A 908 -8.51 80.97 37.40
CA GLY A 908 -9.01 79.98 38.37
C GLY A 908 -8.24 78.68 38.32
N GLN A 909 -7.59 78.32 39.42
CA GLN A 909 -7.05 76.99 39.60
C GLN A 909 -8.16 76.10 40.19
N ALA A 910 -8.61 75.08 39.45
CA ALA A 910 -9.62 74.13 39.91
C ALA A 910 -8.98 72.81 40.38
N ARG A 911 -9.51 72.27 41.47
CA ARG A 911 -9.20 70.94 42.01
C ARG A 911 -10.48 70.21 42.36
N LEU A 912 -10.63 68.97 41.91
CA LEU A 912 -11.70 68.07 42.33
C LEU A 912 -11.06 66.89 43.05
N ASP A 913 -11.39 66.71 44.33
CA ASP A 913 -10.89 65.62 45.16
C ASP A 913 -12.08 64.84 45.72
N GLY A 914 -12.11 63.51 45.57
CA GLY A 914 -13.22 62.70 46.07
C GLY A 914 -13.01 61.19 45.96
N THR A 915 -14.00 60.42 46.36
CA THR A 915 -13.97 58.96 46.37
C THR A 915 -15.25 58.38 45.79
N PHE A 916 -15.13 57.31 45.00
CA PHE A 916 -16.21 56.40 44.65
C PHE A 916 -16.31 55.30 45.71
N ASP A 917 -17.51 55.05 46.23
CA ASP A 917 -17.80 53.93 47.15
C ASP A 917 -18.13 52.67 46.35
N ASP A 918 -17.14 51.81 46.16
CA ASP A 918 -17.28 50.62 45.31
C ASP A 918 -17.99 49.45 46.03
N THR A 919 -18.41 49.63 47.28
CA THR A 919 -19.24 48.64 48.01
C THR A 919 -20.70 48.64 47.55
N LEU A 920 -21.14 49.74 46.92
CA LEU A 920 -22.48 49.89 46.37
C LEU A 920 -22.48 49.64 44.86
N PRO A 921 -23.51 48.98 44.30
CA PRO A 921 -23.58 48.70 42.85
C PRO A 921 -23.54 49.95 41.96
N ALA A 922 -24.12 51.05 42.42
CA ALA A 922 -24.15 52.33 41.72
C ALA A 922 -22.81 53.09 41.79
N ALA A 923 -21.88 52.66 42.66
CA ALA A 923 -20.61 53.29 42.96
C ALA A 923 -20.71 54.83 43.08
N PRO A 924 -21.49 55.37 44.04
CA PRO A 924 -21.70 56.81 44.14
C PRO A 924 -20.38 57.52 44.45
N PHE A 925 -20.17 58.66 43.80
CA PHE A 925 -19.04 59.55 44.04
C PHE A 925 -19.40 60.57 45.12
N SER A 926 -18.47 60.82 46.04
CA SER A 926 -18.52 61.96 46.97
C SER A 926 -17.19 62.71 46.94
N GLY A 927 -17.24 64.02 46.74
CA GLY A 927 -16.03 64.83 46.61
C GLY A 927 -16.26 66.31 46.83
N LYS A 928 -15.21 67.10 46.57
CA LYS A 928 -15.22 68.54 46.72
C LYS A 928 -14.50 69.19 45.54
N LEU A 929 -15.21 70.04 44.81
CA LEU A 929 -14.64 70.95 43.81
C LEU A 929 -14.19 72.24 44.50
N SER A 930 -12.92 72.58 44.40
CA SER A 930 -12.33 73.80 44.96
C SER A 930 -11.71 74.64 43.83
N VAL A 931 -12.04 75.92 43.75
CA VAL A 931 -11.51 76.84 42.73
C VAL A 931 -11.00 78.13 43.35
N THR A 932 -9.77 78.54 43.00
CA THR A 932 -9.11 79.72 43.58
C THR A 932 -8.19 80.43 42.60
N PRO A 933 -8.14 81.77 42.58
CA PRO A 933 -9.25 82.70 42.34
C PRO A 933 -9.60 82.80 40.83
N PHE A 934 -10.84 83.10 40.47
CA PHE A 934 -11.31 83.27 39.07
C PHE A 934 -12.15 84.54 38.87
N THR A 935 -12.32 84.97 37.62
CA THR A 935 -13.11 86.16 37.25
C THR A 935 -14.21 85.82 36.25
N LEU A 936 -15.42 86.33 36.49
CA LEU A 936 -16.58 86.27 35.60
C LEU A 936 -16.68 87.57 34.78
N LYS A 937 -16.60 87.50 33.45
CA LYS A 937 -16.52 88.68 32.54
C LYS A 937 -17.85 89.21 32.02
N LYS A 938 -18.95 88.48 32.24
CA LYS A 938 -20.31 88.87 31.88
C LYS A 938 -21.30 88.28 32.89
N ALA A 939 -21.52 88.98 34.00
CA ALA A 939 -22.64 88.64 34.88
C ALA A 939 -23.98 88.84 34.11
N PRO A 940 -24.95 87.92 34.21
CA PRO A 940 -26.29 88.09 33.62
C PRO A 940 -26.88 89.48 33.91
N THR A 941 -27.62 90.07 32.98
CA THR A 941 -28.19 91.44 33.07
C THR A 941 -29.02 91.68 34.33
N THR A 942 -29.51 90.63 34.99
CA THR A 942 -30.21 90.67 36.29
C THR A 942 -29.30 91.03 37.47
N LEU A 943 -28.01 90.67 37.46
CA LEU A 943 -27.02 91.11 38.48
C LEU A 943 -26.72 92.62 38.38
N GLN A 944 -26.92 93.23 37.20
CA GLN A 944 -26.81 94.68 37.03
C GLN A 944 -27.98 95.44 37.69
N VAL A 945 -29.15 94.80 37.87
CA VAL A 945 -30.31 95.40 38.55
C VAL A 945 -30.09 95.48 40.06
N ALA A 946 -29.45 94.48 40.67
CA ALA A 946 -29.08 94.50 42.08
C ALA A 946 -28.10 95.65 42.43
N ARG A 947 -27.27 96.07 41.45
CA ARG A 947 -26.36 97.22 41.60
C ARG A 947 -27.10 98.54 41.81
N ASN A 948 -28.27 98.71 41.19
CA ASN A 948 -29.09 99.93 41.28
C ASN A 948 -29.95 100.02 42.54
N ILE A 949 -30.04 98.93 43.32
CA ILE A 949 -30.82 98.86 44.58
C ILE A 949 -29.87 98.86 45.81
N SER A 950 -28.55 98.86 45.61
CA SER A 950 -27.57 98.89 46.69
C SER A 950 -27.52 100.26 47.36
N LEU A 951 -28.10 100.37 48.57
CA LEU A 951 -28.04 101.54 49.44
C LEU A 951 -26.61 101.89 49.93
N TYR A 952 -25.60 101.04 49.68
CA TYR A 952 -24.27 101.14 50.32
C TYR A 952 -23.05 101.01 49.38
N GLY A 953 -23.20 101.11 48.06
CA GLY A 953 -22.06 101.41 47.14
C GLY A 953 -20.90 100.39 47.08
N TRP A 954 -21.11 99.14 47.48
CA TRP A 954 -20.06 98.12 47.65
C TRP A 954 -19.55 97.47 46.35
N LEU A 955 -20.04 97.88 45.18
CA LEU A 955 -19.66 97.37 43.86
C LEU A 955 -18.74 98.35 43.09
N ASN A 956 -17.93 99.12 43.79
CA ASN A 956 -16.93 100.01 43.19
C ASN A 956 -15.65 99.23 42.81
N ALA A 957 -15.73 98.41 41.76
CA ALA A 957 -14.56 97.91 41.04
C ALA A 957 -14.37 98.72 39.75
N GLN A 958 -13.14 99.10 39.43
CA GLN A 958 -12.78 100.03 38.34
C GLN A 958 -13.05 99.52 36.91
N ASP A 959 -13.44 98.26 36.72
CA ASP A 959 -13.89 97.70 35.43
C ASP A 959 -15.32 97.16 35.55
N ALA A 960 -16.27 97.78 34.84
CA ALA A 960 -17.72 97.65 35.06
C ALA A 960 -18.34 96.27 34.71
N ASN A 961 -17.56 95.30 34.24
CA ASN A 961 -18.06 94.02 33.71
C ASN A 961 -17.43 92.76 34.33
N ASP A 962 -16.40 92.88 35.17
CA ASP A 962 -15.63 91.73 35.69
C ASP A 962 -15.89 91.52 37.20
N PHE A 963 -16.32 90.32 37.61
CA PHE A 963 -16.53 89.96 39.02
C PHE A 963 -15.53 88.88 39.46
N GLN A 964 -14.69 89.20 40.44
CA GLN A 964 -13.67 88.28 40.96
C GLN A 964 -14.16 87.48 42.16
N VAL A 965 -14.01 86.16 42.08
CA VAL A 965 -14.22 85.19 43.16
C VAL A 965 -12.86 84.74 43.67
N THR A 966 -12.60 84.92 44.97
CA THR A 966 -11.30 84.54 45.56
C THR A 966 -11.21 83.04 45.81
N HIS A 967 -12.31 82.45 46.28
CA HIS A 967 -12.41 81.03 46.62
C HIS A 967 -13.82 80.54 46.32
N MET A 968 -13.92 79.32 45.78
CA MET A 968 -15.15 78.56 45.62
C MET A 968 -14.89 77.14 46.11
N ASN A 969 -15.82 76.60 46.90
CA ASN A 969 -15.78 75.26 47.48
C ASN A 969 -17.17 74.64 47.30
N MET A 970 -17.26 73.55 46.55
CA MET A 970 -18.51 72.86 46.26
C MET A 970 -18.37 71.38 46.62
N PRO A 971 -18.81 70.97 47.82
CA PRO A 971 -19.07 69.57 48.10
C PRO A 971 -20.10 69.03 47.12
N VAL A 972 -19.80 67.90 46.50
CA VAL A 972 -20.65 67.30 45.47
C VAL A 972 -20.78 65.79 45.68
N THR A 973 -21.95 65.26 45.38
CA THR A 973 -22.15 63.82 45.18
C THR A 973 -22.61 63.56 43.75
N PHE A 974 -22.18 62.46 43.17
CA PHE A 974 -22.62 62.06 41.84
C PHE A 974 -23.07 60.60 41.86
N GLU A 975 -24.33 60.37 41.51
CA GLU A 975 -24.97 59.05 41.47
C GLU A 975 -26.00 59.06 40.32
N ASP A 976 -26.03 57.98 39.53
CA ASP A 976 -27.04 57.77 38.48
C ASP A 976 -27.27 58.97 37.53
N GLY A 977 -26.19 59.62 37.10
CA GLY A 977 -26.27 60.77 36.18
C GLY A 977 -26.73 62.08 36.82
N VAL A 978 -26.90 62.10 38.14
CA VAL A 978 -27.28 63.29 38.92
C VAL A 978 -26.10 63.75 39.77
N LEU A 979 -25.60 64.94 39.47
CA LEU A 979 -24.64 65.67 40.30
C LEU A 979 -25.42 66.55 41.28
N GLU A 980 -25.36 66.23 42.57
CA GLU A 980 -25.94 67.01 43.65
C GLU A 980 -24.85 67.85 44.32
N ILE A 981 -25.10 69.15 44.45
CA ILE A 981 -24.22 70.11 45.11
C ILE A 981 -24.77 70.34 46.52
N HIS A 982 -23.94 70.13 47.53
CA HIS A 982 -24.31 70.28 48.95
C HIS A 982 -23.58 71.49 49.53
N ASP A 983 -24.31 72.49 50.04
CA ASP A 983 -23.74 73.63 50.77
C ASP A 983 -22.53 74.29 50.06
N GLY A 984 -22.58 74.43 48.73
CA GLY A 984 -21.52 75.05 47.95
C GLY A 984 -21.32 76.50 48.37
N THR A 985 -20.09 76.96 48.52
CA THR A 985 -19.75 78.32 48.94
C THR A 985 -18.82 78.97 47.92
N ALA A 986 -19.07 80.23 47.56
CA ALA A 986 -18.20 81.02 46.70
C ALA A 986 -18.14 82.46 47.20
N GLY A 987 -16.99 83.12 47.12
CA GLY A 987 -16.93 84.50 47.58
C GLY A 987 -15.58 85.21 47.45
N ASN A 988 -15.61 86.48 47.80
CA ASN A 988 -14.47 87.36 47.95
C ASN A 988 -14.55 88.11 49.29
N ALA A 989 -13.68 89.09 49.54
CA ALA A 989 -13.68 89.83 50.80
C ALA A 989 -14.97 90.65 51.06
N ALA A 990 -15.83 90.86 50.06
CA ALA A 990 -17.05 91.68 50.16
C ALA A 990 -18.34 90.85 50.18
N LEU A 991 -18.43 89.81 49.33
CA LEU A 991 -19.61 88.96 49.18
C LEU A 991 -19.27 87.48 49.36
N GLY A 992 -20.16 86.77 50.06
CA GLY A 992 -20.27 85.32 50.03
C GLY A 992 -21.56 84.89 49.32
N ALA A 993 -21.55 83.71 48.72
CA ALA A 993 -22.70 83.07 48.11
C ALA A 993 -22.72 81.60 48.53
N THR A 994 -23.91 81.09 48.85
CA THR A 994 -24.18 79.66 48.99
C THR A 994 -24.90 79.14 47.74
N LEU A 995 -24.72 77.86 47.41
CA LEU A 995 -25.32 77.19 46.26
C LEU A 995 -25.55 75.71 46.58
N GLU A 996 -26.77 75.23 46.36
CA GLU A 996 -27.16 73.83 46.51
C GLU A 996 -28.13 73.42 45.40
N GLY A 997 -28.32 72.12 45.21
CA GLY A 997 -29.31 71.60 44.26
C GLY A 997 -28.72 70.55 43.32
N ARG A 998 -29.45 70.25 42.25
CA ARG A 998 -29.19 69.07 41.40
C ARG A 998 -28.97 69.46 39.95
N VAL A 999 -27.98 68.80 39.36
CA VAL A 999 -27.66 68.83 37.94
C VAL A 999 -27.86 67.43 37.39
N ASN A 1000 -28.93 67.22 36.63
CA ASN A 1000 -29.23 65.93 36.00
C ASN A 1000 -28.70 65.94 34.56
N LEU A 1001 -27.59 65.24 34.34
CA LEU A 1001 -26.90 65.17 33.06
C LEU A 1001 -27.70 64.35 32.04
N ASP A 1002 -28.32 63.25 32.48
CA ASP A 1002 -29.12 62.36 31.64
C ASP A 1002 -30.42 63.00 31.14
N ARG A 1003 -31.04 63.85 31.97
CA ARG A 1003 -32.26 64.62 31.64
C ARG A 1003 -31.96 66.01 31.11
N ASN A 1004 -30.67 66.37 30.97
CA ASN A 1004 -30.21 67.68 30.52
C ASN A 1004 -30.90 68.84 31.29
N SER A 1005 -31.02 68.72 32.61
CA SER A 1005 -31.72 69.69 33.46
C SER A 1005 -30.88 70.15 34.64
N ILE A 1006 -30.94 71.44 34.93
CA ILE A 1006 -30.34 72.06 36.11
C ILE A 1006 -31.44 72.61 37.01
N ASP A 1007 -31.27 72.46 38.32
CA ASP A 1007 -32.13 73.05 39.34
C ASP A 1007 -31.27 73.35 40.58
N LEU A 1008 -30.78 74.58 40.67
CA LEU A 1008 -29.92 75.05 41.75
C LEU A 1008 -30.56 76.22 42.47
N ASN A 1009 -30.46 76.23 43.79
CA ASN A 1009 -30.85 77.36 44.63
C ASN A 1009 -29.61 77.90 45.33
N GLY A 1010 -29.53 79.21 45.47
CA GLY A 1010 -28.40 79.85 46.10
C GLY A 1010 -28.77 81.15 46.78
N THR A 1011 -27.90 81.58 47.68
CA THR A 1011 -28.14 82.78 48.50
C THR A 1011 -26.87 83.62 48.54
N VAL A 1012 -26.95 84.89 48.14
CA VAL A 1012 -25.84 85.85 48.20
C VAL A 1012 -25.96 86.67 49.49
N VAL A 1013 -24.91 86.67 50.31
CA VAL A 1013 -24.82 87.37 51.60
C VAL A 1013 -23.57 88.26 51.64
N PRO A 1014 -23.71 89.56 51.92
CA PRO A 1014 -22.54 90.41 52.18
C PRO A 1014 -21.81 89.97 53.46
N ILE A 1015 -20.49 89.78 53.41
CA ILE A 1015 -19.73 89.17 54.52
C ILE A 1015 -19.78 90.01 55.81
N PHE A 1016 -19.99 91.33 55.70
CA PHE A 1016 -20.18 92.18 56.88
C PHE A 1016 -21.47 91.86 57.68
N ALA A 1017 -22.43 91.13 57.12
CA ALA A 1017 -23.66 90.72 57.79
C ALA A 1017 -23.50 89.47 58.68
N LEU A 1018 -22.34 88.78 58.63
CA LEU A 1018 -22.09 87.54 59.38
C LEU A 1018 -21.76 87.76 60.87
N ASN A 1019 -21.60 89.01 61.33
CA ASN A 1019 -21.16 89.33 62.69
C ASN A 1019 -22.24 89.95 63.60
N THR A 1020 -23.51 89.72 63.31
CA THR A 1020 -24.61 90.17 64.17
C THR A 1020 -25.50 89.02 64.64
N LEU A 1021 -25.26 88.60 65.88
CA LEU A 1021 -26.09 87.82 66.82
C LEU A 1021 -26.33 86.31 66.55
N PRO A 1022 -25.72 85.45 67.38
CA PRO A 1022 -26.38 84.23 67.83
C PRO A 1022 -26.46 84.13 69.37
N GLY A 1023 -27.64 83.79 69.90
CA GLY A 1023 -27.71 82.92 71.10
C GLY A 1023 -28.17 83.48 72.46
N ARG A 1024 -29.17 84.38 72.58
CA ARG A 1024 -29.73 84.74 73.91
C ARG A 1024 -31.27 84.86 74.05
N LEU A 1025 -32.07 84.31 73.13
CA LEU A 1025 -33.54 84.28 73.29
C LEU A 1025 -34.05 82.83 73.44
N PRO A 1026 -34.58 82.43 74.61
CA PRO A 1026 -35.21 81.12 74.78
C PRO A 1026 -36.47 81.01 73.90
N GLY A 1027 -36.58 79.95 73.09
CA GLY A 1027 -37.82 79.60 72.37
C GLY A 1027 -37.99 80.14 70.94
N ILE A 1028 -37.14 81.04 70.44
CA ILE A 1028 -37.31 81.64 69.08
C ILE A 1028 -36.06 81.46 68.18
N GLY A 1029 -34.98 80.87 68.69
CA GLY A 1029 -33.74 80.66 67.92
C GLY A 1029 -33.88 79.78 66.66
N ARG A 1030 -34.88 78.89 66.60
CA ARG A 1030 -35.15 78.03 65.43
C ARG A 1030 -35.96 78.72 64.32
N LEU A 1031 -36.54 79.90 64.57
CA LEU A 1031 -37.40 80.63 63.62
C LEU A 1031 -36.60 81.58 62.71
N PHE A 1032 -35.37 81.94 63.08
CA PHE A 1032 -34.59 82.98 62.40
C PHE A 1032 -33.44 82.46 61.55
N SER A 1033 -33.01 81.19 61.71
CA SER A 1033 -32.02 80.58 60.81
C SER A 1033 -32.08 79.04 60.89
N PRO A 1034 -32.63 78.36 59.86
CA PRO A 1034 -32.50 76.91 59.72
C PRO A 1034 -31.06 76.50 59.32
N GLU A 1035 -30.37 77.36 58.57
CA GLU A 1035 -29.05 77.10 57.99
C GLU A 1035 -27.88 77.50 58.90
N LYS A 1036 -26.85 76.65 58.99
CA LYS A 1036 -25.57 77.01 59.60
C LYS A 1036 -24.90 78.11 58.75
N ASN A 1037 -24.79 79.33 59.29
CA ASN A 1037 -24.20 80.54 58.70
C ASN A 1037 -25.15 81.48 57.91
N GLY A 1038 -26.47 81.31 58.01
CA GLY A 1038 -27.43 82.23 57.40
C GLY A 1038 -27.42 83.63 58.05
N GLY A 1039 -27.02 84.66 57.30
CA GLY A 1039 -27.04 86.05 57.73
C GLY A 1039 -28.44 86.69 57.72
N LEU A 1040 -28.61 87.80 58.47
CA LEU A 1040 -29.88 88.56 58.55
C LEU A 1040 -30.30 89.21 57.21
N LEU A 1041 -29.35 89.48 56.30
CA LEU A 1041 -29.57 90.10 54.99
C LEU A 1041 -29.01 89.20 53.88
N ALA A 1042 -29.88 88.70 53.01
CA ALA A 1042 -29.52 87.71 52.00
C ALA A 1042 -30.40 87.85 50.75
N VAL A 1043 -29.85 87.64 49.55
CA VAL A 1043 -30.61 87.61 48.30
C VAL A 1043 -30.60 86.18 47.74
N THR A 1044 -31.77 85.56 47.65
CA THR A 1044 -31.93 84.24 47.04
C THR A 1044 -31.97 84.34 45.51
N PHE A 1045 -31.37 83.36 44.84
CA PHE A 1045 -31.43 83.15 43.41
C PHE A 1045 -31.62 81.66 43.11
N GLY A 1046 -32.28 81.35 42.00
CA GLY A 1046 -32.46 80.01 41.47
C GLY A 1046 -31.96 79.92 40.04
N VAL A 1047 -31.35 78.81 39.67
CA VAL A 1047 -30.95 78.48 38.30
C VAL A 1047 -31.68 77.21 37.90
N SER A 1048 -32.66 77.33 37.00
CA SER A 1048 -33.45 76.19 36.54
C SER A 1048 -33.50 76.13 35.02
N GLY A 1049 -33.79 74.96 34.45
CA GLY A 1049 -34.00 74.80 33.00
C GLY A 1049 -33.07 73.77 32.37
N LYS A 1050 -32.79 73.93 31.07
CA LYS A 1050 -31.88 73.02 30.35
C LYS A 1050 -30.43 73.38 30.62
N LEU A 1051 -29.54 72.39 30.63
CA LEU A 1051 -28.12 72.61 30.92
C LEU A 1051 -27.42 73.52 29.89
N GLU A 1052 -27.85 73.44 28.63
CA GLU A 1052 -27.34 74.24 27.51
C GLU A 1052 -27.86 75.69 27.51
N ASP A 1053 -28.98 75.96 28.19
CA ASP A 1053 -29.63 77.27 28.26
C ASP A 1053 -30.37 77.45 29.61
N PRO A 1054 -29.63 77.65 30.71
CA PRO A 1054 -30.23 77.75 32.04
C PRO A 1054 -30.81 79.14 32.30
N THR A 1055 -31.99 79.21 32.93
CA THR A 1055 -32.62 80.48 33.30
C THR A 1055 -32.31 80.84 34.76
N LEU A 1056 -31.72 82.01 34.97
CA LEU A 1056 -31.45 82.57 36.29
C LEU A 1056 -32.64 83.40 36.79
N HIS A 1057 -33.21 82.98 37.91
CA HIS A 1057 -34.24 83.69 38.67
C HIS A 1057 -33.59 84.34 39.89
N ILE A 1058 -33.88 85.61 40.16
CA ILE A 1058 -33.39 86.30 41.36
C ILE A 1058 -34.60 86.85 42.10
N ASN A 1059 -34.69 86.59 43.41
CA ASN A 1059 -35.72 87.16 44.26
C ASN A 1059 -35.12 88.28 45.14
N PRO A 1060 -35.03 89.52 44.65
CA PRO A 1060 -34.41 90.62 45.40
C PRO A 1060 -35.17 90.98 46.69
N TYR A 1061 -36.45 90.60 46.82
CA TYR A 1061 -37.26 90.89 48.01
C TYR A 1061 -36.97 89.95 49.18
N SER A 1062 -36.28 88.83 48.95
CA SER A 1062 -35.83 87.89 49.99
C SER A 1062 -34.96 88.53 51.08
N ILE A 1063 -34.31 89.66 50.76
CA ILE A 1063 -33.53 90.46 51.71
C ILE A 1063 -34.35 90.99 52.89
N PHE A 1064 -35.68 91.13 52.72
CA PHE A 1064 -36.61 91.63 53.73
C PHE A 1064 -37.31 90.52 54.53
N LEU A 1065 -37.14 89.25 54.16
CA LEU A 1065 -37.79 88.11 54.80
C LEU A 1065 -36.90 87.51 55.91
N PRO A 1066 -37.43 87.13 57.09
CA PRO A 1066 -36.71 86.34 58.10
C PRO A 1066 -36.38 84.92 57.60
N GLY A 1067 -35.31 84.30 58.09
CA GLY A 1067 -34.74 83.05 57.55
C GLY A 1067 -35.74 81.92 57.27
N ALA A 1068 -36.64 81.58 58.20
CA ALA A 1068 -37.60 80.48 58.01
C ALA A 1068 -38.68 80.73 56.93
N LEU A 1069 -38.90 81.99 56.51
CA LEU A 1069 -39.85 82.34 55.45
C LEU A 1069 -39.18 82.40 54.07
N ARG A 1070 -37.84 82.37 53.97
CA ARG A 1070 -37.13 82.47 52.67
C ARG A 1070 -37.26 81.21 51.83
N GLU A 1071 -37.29 80.02 52.44
CA GLU A 1071 -37.43 78.74 51.71
C GLU A 1071 -38.81 78.55 51.06
N MET A 1072 -39.80 79.39 51.39
CA MET A 1072 -41.17 79.28 50.88
C MET A 1072 -41.44 80.11 49.60
N PHE A 1073 -40.50 80.93 49.13
CA PHE A 1073 -40.73 81.95 48.07
C PHE A 1073 -39.67 82.04 46.98
#